data_AF-A0A2Z2P4D3-F1
#
_entry.id   AF-A0A2Z2P4D3-F1
#
_cell.length_a   1.000
_cell.length_b   1.000
_cell.length_c   1.000
_cell.angle_alpha   90.00
_cell.angle_beta   90.00
_cell.angle_gamma   90.00
#
_symmetry.space_group_name_H-M   'P 1'
#
loop_
_entity.id
_entity.type
_entity.pdbx_description
1 polymer ?
#
loop_
_entity_poly.entity_id
_entity_poly.type
_entity_poly.pdbx_seq_one_letter_code
_entity_poly.pdbx_strand_id
1 'polypeptide(L)'
;MRFCRALAWGLMALVTLLGVPQTAAAEEPEDRPEATAVDIDANGLDPLARRLTPKERAQRINLKTYSDDEWDRLERKLADDLAACDSGNPLACVHAGDAFLSGDGVWPIARIAETLYRDACDKGAGEGCAALATLVETVQVGIAYEASADLDDMHPYIEKACDLGHLDSCDLFASRLRGIEPEEGFRNRVGPLPALDLARSNALLESTCAKGGTKACLSLATLLRETGASGDSERATGMLDAMCRDQVVAACQQMIGLAEGDEARVNRYKDLACRSGDASECIDMNARAFRGVGGAPDRNRAIAYSDAACRIDAGYCEVSRVLRAMPELRSACVPGEPRTCAALGRALAVVLSPEWDAAQAFALLEAACRAGVGDACKDAAAVTRDPARKSDLLETGCTAGDPDSCFGLADSLAEGTFGHKDEDRAVLLYASLCDAGAAAACDAESRFAGFVPAARIRPASEDYVAPLDSTQPKTWMDYALIPDCFTASAMFRGALVIQENCSQREKGIGSDRARPGQAPWQALLWRPATLNRSELSEAQRVLCGGSLIAPGWVLTAAHCLVDSNVNVVTGGHRIRLGVFNPQVDEGVSYPILDAFPHPGFDKGNKYLFDIALIRYDHRAPDRGKSNQPSSRLPIAAITLDPLALGQRRIANGMPVYSFGWGWTAAEKSASTDYLQVIAMELVSEPVCTALTGFRKALDNAALCAGGRKREQTCFGDSGGPLVTYGDDSRRPVLIGVVSAGKKCGTTGRLSQYTRVAKVRDWIERTMKAAR
;
A
#
# COMPACT_ATOMS: atom_id res chain seq x y z
N MET A 1 53.51 43.33 -6.37
CA MET A 1 53.37 44.71 -6.89
C MET A 1 52.26 45.40 -6.09
N ARG A 2 52.64 46.27 -5.13
CA ARG A 2 52.26 47.70 -5.09
C ARG A 2 50.77 47.96 -5.39
N PHE A 3 49.95 48.21 -4.36
CA PHE A 3 49.61 49.57 -3.88
C PHE A 3 48.84 50.42 -4.90
N CYS A 4 47.52 50.54 -4.71
CA CYS A 4 46.72 51.79 -4.57
C CYS A 4 45.24 51.37 -4.43
N ARG A 5 44.56 51.47 -3.26
CA ARG A 5 44.13 52.66 -2.50
C ARG A 5 43.41 53.67 -3.40
N ALA A 6 42.10 53.86 -3.29
CA ALA A 6 41.34 54.58 -2.24
C ALA A 6 40.85 55.94 -2.79
N LEU A 7 39.74 56.44 -2.23
CA LEU A 7 38.96 57.67 -2.51
C LEU A 7 37.61 57.32 -3.16
N ALA A 8 36.48 57.19 -2.45
CA ALA A 8 36.02 57.88 -1.25
C ALA A 8 36.06 59.42 -1.39
N TRP A 9 34.96 59.95 -1.92
CA TRP A 9 34.35 61.26 -1.61
C TRP A 9 32.88 60.88 -1.34
N GLY A 10 32.28 60.93 -0.14
CA GLY A 10 32.25 62.03 0.83
C GLY A 10 31.61 63.26 0.18
N LEU A 11 30.56 63.92 0.68
CA LEU A 11 29.70 63.85 1.85
C LEU A 11 28.74 65.07 1.67
N MET A 12 27.53 65.03 2.25
CA MET A 12 26.59 66.16 2.41
C MET A 12 25.82 66.62 1.15
N ALA A 13 24.52 66.96 1.18
CA ALA A 13 23.74 67.54 2.26
C ALA A 13 22.21 67.46 2.04
N LEU A 14 21.45 67.55 3.15
CA LEU A 14 20.11 68.20 3.30
C LEU A 14 18.90 67.52 2.60
N VAL A 15 17.79 67.09 3.24
CA VAL A 15 16.86 67.76 4.19
C VAL A 15 15.86 66.69 4.72
N THR A 16 15.91 66.29 6.00
CA THR A 16 14.91 66.53 7.09
C THR A 16 13.45 66.84 6.69
N LEU A 17 12.49 66.03 7.18
CA LEU A 17 11.05 66.33 7.51
C LEU A 17 10.37 64.94 7.66
N LEU A 18 9.86 64.41 8.78
CA LEU A 18 9.29 64.93 10.03
C LEU A 18 9.33 63.83 11.13
N GLY A 19 9.90 64.13 12.31
CA GLY A 19 9.32 63.83 13.65
C GLY A 19 9.38 62.43 14.31
N VAL A 20 10.45 62.13 15.08
CA VAL A 20 10.55 61.77 16.55
C VAL A 20 9.42 60.92 17.24
N PRO A 21 9.65 60.04 18.27
CA PRO A 21 10.88 59.65 19.00
C PRO A 21 11.18 58.14 19.17
N GLN A 22 12.40 57.88 19.66
CA GLN A 22 12.88 56.66 20.32
C GLN A 22 12.45 56.59 21.81
N THR A 23 12.24 55.37 22.33
CA THR A 23 12.57 54.94 23.71
C THR A 23 13.08 53.48 23.61
N ALA A 24 14.38 53.23 23.86
CA ALA A 24 14.92 52.55 25.07
C ALA A 24 14.28 51.15 25.32
N ALA A 25 15.00 50.03 25.45
CA ALA A 25 16.30 49.82 26.07
C ALA A 25 17.01 48.57 25.49
N ALA A 26 18.31 48.49 25.80
CA ALA A 26 19.23 47.43 25.40
C ALA A 26 19.06 46.14 26.21
N GLU A 27 19.24 45.01 25.53
CA GLU A 27 19.86 43.79 26.06
C GLU A 27 20.72 43.20 24.93
N GLU A 28 22.02 43.04 25.17
CA GLU A 28 22.95 42.30 24.30
C GLU A 28 22.65 40.79 24.38
N PRO A 29 22.80 40.03 23.28
CA PRO A 29 23.16 38.63 23.39
C PRO A 29 24.58 38.38 22.88
N GLU A 30 25.29 37.57 23.66
CA GLU A 30 26.61 37.00 23.38
C GLU A 30 26.66 36.32 22.00
N ASP A 31 27.69 36.69 21.25
CA ASP A 31 28.06 36.12 19.96
C ASP A 31 28.66 34.72 20.17
N ARG A 32 27.89 33.65 19.92
CA ARG A 32 28.41 32.31 19.61
C ARG A 32 28.12 32.03 18.14
N PRO A 33 29.09 31.51 17.36
CA PRO A 33 28.84 31.18 15.97
C PRO A 33 27.84 30.03 15.92
N GLU A 34 26.61 30.31 15.50
CA GLU A 34 25.61 29.30 15.17
C GLU A 34 26.21 28.34 14.14
N ALA A 35 26.39 27.09 14.53
CA ALA A 35 26.47 25.99 13.59
C ALA A 35 25.20 26.09 12.73
N THR A 36 25.37 26.29 11.43
CA THR A 36 24.29 26.56 10.49
C THR A 36 23.20 25.52 10.63
N ALA A 37 22.09 25.92 11.24
CA ALA A 37 20.84 25.19 11.23
C ALA A 37 20.47 24.88 9.78
N VAL A 38 19.85 23.73 9.55
CA VAL A 38 19.12 23.46 8.32
C VAL A 38 18.02 24.52 8.25
N ASP A 39 18.25 25.61 7.52
CA ASP A 39 17.29 26.69 7.39
C ASP A 39 16.17 26.22 6.46
N ILE A 40 15.08 25.73 7.07
CA ILE A 40 13.87 25.30 6.37
C ILE A 40 12.98 26.53 6.17
N ASP A 41 13.42 27.54 5.41
CA ASP A 41 12.45 28.39 4.71
C ASP A 41 12.99 29.16 3.49
N ALA A 42 12.05 29.45 2.59
CA ALA A 42 12.14 30.34 1.43
C ALA A 42 13.02 29.90 0.25
N ASN A 43 12.50 28.95 -0.55
CA ASN A 43 12.18 29.18 -1.98
C ASN A 43 11.86 27.92 -2.82
N GLY A 44 11.86 26.71 -2.23
CA GLY A 44 11.67 25.46 -3.01
C GLY A 44 10.50 24.55 -2.61
N LEU A 45 9.89 24.70 -1.44
CA LEU A 45 8.92 23.72 -0.91
C LEU A 45 7.57 23.74 -1.64
N ASP A 46 6.99 22.54 -1.81
CA ASP A 46 5.56 22.31 -2.10
C ASP A 46 4.70 23.13 -1.10
N PRO A 47 3.69 23.89 -1.58
CA PRO A 47 2.78 24.65 -0.73
C PRO A 47 2.13 23.87 0.43
N LEU A 48 2.08 22.54 0.37
CA LEU A 48 1.58 21.68 1.44
C LEU A 48 2.53 21.55 2.63
N ALA A 49 3.83 21.36 2.37
CA ALA A 49 4.84 21.19 3.42
C ALA A 49 4.99 22.45 4.29
N ARG A 50 4.69 23.62 3.72
CA ARG A 50 4.69 24.92 4.41
C ARG A 50 3.52 25.10 5.39
N ARG A 51 2.45 24.29 5.28
CA ARG A 51 1.26 24.39 6.15
C ARG A 51 1.26 23.40 7.29
N LEU A 52 2.15 22.40 7.23
CA LEU A 52 2.23 21.33 8.21
C LEU A 52 3.24 21.70 9.29
N THR A 53 2.89 21.52 10.56
CA THR A 53 3.84 21.60 11.68
C THR A 53 4.91 20.50 11.56
N PRO A 54 6.08 20.66 12.18
CA PRO A 54 7.09 19.60 12.23
C PRO A 54 6.52 18.21 12.61
N LYS A 55 5.60 18.16 13.59
CA LYS A 55 4.83 16.97 13.97
C LYS A 55 3.89 16.44 12.88
N GLU A 56 3.16 17.30 12.18
CA GLU A 56 2.27 16.87 11.10
C GLU A 56 3.04 16.33 9.87
N ARG A 57 4.30 16.78 9.70
CA ARG A 57 5.23 16.21 8.70
C ARG A 57 5.69 14.82 9.13
N ALA A 58 6.07 14.66 10.40
CA ALA A 58 6.46 13.37 11.01
C ALA A 58 5.39 12.28 10.92
N GLN A 59 4.16 12.62 11.32
CA GLN A 59 3.01 11.71 11.38
C GLN A 59 2.58 11.21 9.99
N ARG A 60 2.98 11.93 8.94
CA ARG A 60 2.72 11.53 7.55
C ARG A 60 3.79 10.59 7.00
N ILE A 61 5.01 10.60 7.52
CA ILE A 61 6.14 9.87 6.92
C ILE A 61 6.37 8.52 7.59
N ASN A 62 6.05 8.39 8.88
CA ASN A 62 6.47 7.25 9.70
C ASN A 62 5.30 6.33 10.12
N LEU A 63 5.59 5.03 10.31
CA LEU A 63 4.73 4.05 11.01
C LEU A 63 4.53 4.42 12.49
N LYS A 64 5.43 5.25 13.04
CA LYS A 64 5.46 5.68 14.44
C LYS A 64 4.80 7.05 14.61
N THR A 65 3.83 7.13 15.52
CA THR A 65 3.27 8.39 16.02
C THR A 65 4.20 9.00 17.07
N TYR A 66 4.69 10.21 16.82
CA TYR A 66 5.46 11.01 17.78
C TYR A 66 4.60 12.14 18.38
N SER A 67 4.84 12.46 19.65
CA SER A 67 4.42 13.72 20.27
C SER A 67 5.29 14.90 19.79
N ASP A 68 4.83 16.14 20.00
CA ASP A 68 5.60 17.36 19.66
C ASP A 68 6.97 17.36 20.35
N ASP A 69 6.99 17.04 21.65
CA ASP A 69 8.22 16.97 22.44
C ASP A 69 9.19 15.89 21.96
N GLU A 70 8.68 14.77 21.45
CA GLU A 70 9.50 13.71 20.87
C GLU A 70 10.14 14.14 19.56
N TRP A 71 9.38 14.81 18.69
CA TRP A 71 9.89 15.31 17.42
C TRP A 71 10.98 16.37 17.61
N ASP A 72 10.73 17.36 18.47
CA ASP A 72 11.70 18.41 18.78
C ASP A 72 13.02 17.84 19.35
N ARG A 73 12.93 16.74 20.10
CA ARG A 73 14.12 16.02 20.57
C ARG A 73 14.87 15.35 19.42
N LEU A 74 14.18 14.74 18.47
CA LEU A 74 14.78 14.08 17.31
C LEU A 74 15.43 15.10 16.36
N GLU A 75 14.80 16.25 16.14
CA GLU A 75 15.35 17.32 15.29
C GLU A 75 16.63 17.91 15.89
N ARG A 76 16.65 18.19 17.19
CA ARG A 76 17.89 18.61 17.89
C ARG A 76 18.97 17.53 17.82
N LYS A 77 18.60 16.27 18.04
CA LYS A 77 19.54 15.15 17.93
C LYS A 77 20.16 15.06 16.54
N LEU A 78 19.37 15.20 15.48
CA LEU A 78 19.88 15.19 14.11
C LEU A 78 20.85 16.36 13.86
N ALA A 79 20.53 17.56 14.35
CA ALA A 79 21.43 18.71 14.21
C ALA A 79 22.78 18.46 14.90
N ASP A 80 22.75 17.88 16.12
CA ASP A 80 23.96 17.49 16.85
C ASP A 80 24.76 16.41 16.10
N ASP A 81 24.08 15.39 15.55
CA ASP A 81 24.70 14.31 14.77
C ASP A 81 25.34 14.85 13.47
N LEU A 82 24.69 15.78 12.77
CA LEU A 82 25.24 16.43 11.57
C LEU A 82 26.47 17.28 11.90
N ALA A 83 26.41 18.10 12.96
CA ALA A 83 27.55 18.91 13.39
C ALA A 83 28.75 18.04 13.81
N ALA A 84 28.49 16.94 14.51
CA ALA A 84 29.51 15.96 14.88
C ALA A 84 30.08 15.24 13.65
N CYS A 85 29.22 14.87 12.68
CA CYS A 85 29.65 14.25 11.42
C CYS A 85 30.60 15.17 10.64
N ASP A 86 30.25 16.44 10.51
CA ASP A 86 31.05 17.45 9.81
C ASP A 86 32.36 17.76 10.55
N SER A 87 32.35 17.63 11.89
CA SER A 87 33.56 17.71 12.73
C SER A 87 34.43 16.44 12.68
N GLY A 88 34.03 15.43 11.89
CA GLY A 88 34.83 14.23 11.63
C GLY A 88 34.40 12.97 12.37
N ASN A 89 33.29 12.98 13.14
CA ASN A 89 32.77 11.78 13.80
C ASN A 89 32.02 10.88 12.79
N PRO A 90 32.55 9.70 12.44
CA PRO A 90 31.94 8.89 11.40
C PRO A 90 30.65 8.18 11.84
N LEU A 91 30.49 7.85 13.13
CA LEU A 91 29.24 7.24 13.64
C LEU A 91 28.09 8.26 13.69
N ALA A 92 28.41 9.53 13.93
CA ALA A 92 27.42 10.59 13.85
C ALA A 92 26.90 10.76 12.41
N CYS A 93 27.75 10.53 11.40
CA CYS A 93 27.30 10.46 10.01
C CYS A 93 26.33 9.29 9.79
N VAL A 94 26.58 8.12 10.39
CA VAL A 94 25.65 6.97 10.30
C VAL A 94 24.31 7.32 10.94
N HIS A 95 24.28 7.84 12.17
CA HIS A 95 23.03 8.20 12.83
C HIS A 95 22.24 9.28 12.08
N ALA A 96 22.93 10.27 11.52
CA ALA A 96 22.31 11.27 10.67
C ALA A 96 21.74 10.62 9.39
N GLY A 97 22.48 9.70 8.78
CA GLY A 97 22.02 8.92 7.64
C GLY A 97 20.77 8.09 7.95
N ASP A 98 20.74 7.42 9.10
CA ASP A 98 19.60 6.64 9.58
C ASP A 98 18.36 7.51 9.75
N ALA A 99 18.52 8.71 10.32
CA ALA A 99 17.44 9.68 10.42
C ALA A 99 16.91 10.12 9.03
N PHE A 100 17.79 10.29 8.04
CA PHE A 100 17.40 10.56 6.65
C PHE A 100 16.82 9.34 5.91
N LEU A 101 16.97 8.11 6.42
CA LEU A 101 16.26 6.94 5.92
C LEU A 101 14.91 6.71 6.63
N SER A 102 14.90 6.82 7.96
CA SER A 102 13.73 6.54 8.80
C SER A 102 12.74 7.71 8.87
N GLY A 103 13.20 8.92 8.56
CA GLY A 103 12.43 10.17 8.71
C GLY A 103 12.36 10.68 10.14
N ASP A 104 13.29 10.31 11.01
CA ASP A 104 13.30 10.73 12.42
C ASP A 104 13.85 12.16 12.57
N GLY A 105 12.97 13.13 12.88
CA GLY A 105 13.34 14.53 13.01
C GLY A 105 13.63 15.24 11.68
N VAL A 106 13.45 14.57 10.53
CA VAL A 106 13.71 15.12 9.19
C VAL A 106 12.88 14.45 8.10
N TRP A 107 12.82 15.08 6.92
CA TRP A 107 12.28 14.43 5.72
C TRP A 107 13.25 13.36 5.19
N PRO A 108 12.76 12.17 4.80
CA PRO A 108 13.62 11.12 4.30
C PRO A 108 14.15 11.46 2.91
N ILE A 109 15.47 11.50 2.79
CA ILE A 109 16.20 11.81 1.55
C ILE A 109 17.35 10.81 1.45
N ALA A 110 17.09 9.68 0.79
CA ALA A 110 18.04 8.58 0.67
C ALA A 110 19.39 9.00 0.04
N ARG A 111 19.43 10.02 -0.84
CA ARG A 111 20.67 10.58 -1.39
C ARG A 111 21.55 11.24 -0.33
N ILE A 112 20.94 11.90 0.66
CA ILE A 112 21.69 12.46 1.79
C ILE A 112 22.17 11.32 2.68
N ALA A 113 21.31 10.34 2.96
CA ALA A 113 21.70 9.15 3.72
C ALA A 113 22.88 8.41 3.04
N GLU A 114 22.81 8.17 1.73
CA GLU A 114 23.90 7.59 0.93
C GLU A 114 25.20 8.38 1.10
N THR A 115 25.14 9.71 1.00
CA THR A 115 26.31 10.59 1.15
C THR A 115 26.89 10.48 2.56
N LEU A 116 26.04 10.48 3.58
CA LEU A 116 26.45 10.37 4.98
C LEU A 116 27.05 8.99 5.31
N TYR A 117 26.45 7.91 4.81
CA TYR A 117 26.99 6.56 4.95
C TYR A 117 28.32 6.40 4.20
N ARG A 118 28.46 7.03 3.03
CA ARG A 118 29.72 7.07 2.28
C ARG A 118 30.80 7.83 3.03
N ASP A 119 30.48 9.00 3.59
CA ASP A 119 31.40 9.74 4.45
C ASP A 119 31.84 8.92 5.67
N ALA A 120 30.89 8.24 6.34
CA ALA A 120 31.19 7.36 7.46
C ALA A 120 32.15 6.24 7.04
N CYS A 121 31.83 5.59 5.91
CA CYS A 121 32.62 4.50 5.35
C CYS A 121 34.03 4.95 4.95
N ASP A 122 34.17 6.14 4.37
CA ASP A 122 35.46 6.70 3.94
C ASP A 122 36.31 7.23 5.10
N LYS A 123 35.65 7.67 6.19
CA LYS A 123 36.29 7.98 7.48
C LYS A 123 36.62 6.75 8.32
N GLY A 124 36.32 5.54 7.83
CA GLY A 124 36.70 4.28 8.46
C GLY A 124 35.71 3.73 9.49
N ALA A 125 34.45 4.17 9.51
CA ALA A 125 33.40 3.47 10.26
C ALA A 125 32.81 2.32 9.43
N GLY A 126 32.95 1.10 9.93
CA GLY A 126 32.40 -0.09 9.28
C GLY A 126 30.88 -0.07 9.19
N GLU A 127 30.20 0.52 10.18
CA GLU A 127 28.75 0.73 10.20
C GLU A 127 28.26 1.56 9.00
N GLY A 128 29.05 2.54 8.56
CA GLY A 128 28.75 3.33 7.37
C GLY A 128 28.80 2.51 6.09
N CYS A 129 29.83 1.67 5.95
CA CYS A 129 29.93 0.78 4.80
C CYS A 129 28.83 -0.30 4.83
N ALA A 130 28.44 -0.78 6.00
CA ALA A 130 27.35 -1.73 6.17
C ALA A 130 25.99 -1.10 5.79
N ALA A 131 25.73 0.12 6.25
CA ALA A 131 24.52 0.86 5.90
C ALA A 131 24.42 1.14 4.40
N LEU A 132 25.54 1.43 3.72
CA LEU A 132 25.58 1.51 2.25
C LEU A 132 25.18 0.18 1.59
N ALA A 133 25.70 -0.95 2.07
CA ALA A 133 25.32 -2.26 1.55
C ALA A 133 23.80 -2.50 1.72
N THR A 134 23.24 -2.23 2.89
CA THR A 134 21.78 -2.35 3.12
C THR A 134 20.97 -1.39 2.25
N LEU A 135 21.46 -0.17 2.01
CA LEU A 135 20.76 0.80 1.16
C LEU A 135 20.55 0.28 -0.26
N VAL A 136 21.55 -0.37 -0.86
CA VAL A 136 21.43 -1.00 -2.19
C VAL A 136 20.32 -2.06 -2.23
N GLU A 137 20.16 -2.85 -1.17
CA GLU A 137 19.11 -3.86 -1.04
C GLU A 137 17.71 -3.24 -1.05
N THR A 138 17.52 -2.16 -0.30
CA THR A 138 16.22 -1.48 -0.16
C THR A 138 15.73 -0.77 -1.43
N VAL A 139 16.66 -0.27 -2.26
CA VAL A 139 16.36 0.43 -3.52
C VAL A 139 15.80 -0.53 -4.59
N GLN A 140 16.20 -1.81 -4.55
CA GLN A 140 15.83 -2.82 -5.55
C GLN A 140 14.53 -3.60 -5.25
N VAL A 141 13.92 -3.40 -4.07
CA VAL A 141 12.61 -3.99 -3.71
C VAL A 141 11.41 -3.10 -4.06
N GLY A 142 11.64 -1.91 -4.62
CA GLY A 142 10.59 -1.04 -5.18
C GLY A 142 9.76 -0.27 -4.15
N ILE A 143 10.20 -0.17 -2.90
CA ILE A 143 9.50 0.53 -1.80
C ILE A 143 10.05 1.96 -1.61
N ALA A 144 10.25 2.66 -2.73
CA ALA A 144 10.76 4.03 -2.85
C ALA A 144 12.30 4.18 -2.83
N TYR A 145 12.73 5.37 -3.30
CA TYR A 145 14.08 5.93 -3.35
C TYR A 145 14.91 5.56 -4.61
N GLU A 146 15.00 6.48 -5.58
CA GLU A 146 16.10 6.49 -6.56
C GLU A 146 17.41 6.77 -5.81
N ALA A 147 18.12 5.74 -5.36
CA ALA A 147 19.55 5.87 -5.07
C ALA A 147 20.32 5.92 -6.39
N SER A 148 21.57 6.40 -6.35
CA SER A 148 22.38 6.61 -7.56
C SER A 148 22.46 5.35 -8.45
N ALA A 149 22.54 5.55 -9.76
CA ALA A 149 22.79 4.49 -10.75
C ALA A 149 24.17 3.80 -10.58
N ASP A 150 24.93 4.17 -9.55
CA ASP A 150 26.28 3.70 -9.25
C ASP A 150 26.28 2.61 -8.15
N LEU A 151 25.12 2.23 -7.61
CA LEU A 151 24.96 1.21 -6.57
C LEU A 151 24.42 -0.11 -7.15
N ASP A 152 25.17 -0.72 -8.06
CA ASP A 152 24.80 -2.01 -8.69
C ASP A 152 25.42 -3.23 -7.99
N ASP A 153 26.45 -3.03 -7.16
CA ASP A 153 27.17 -4.10 -6.46
C ASP A 153 27.45 -3.74 -4.99
N MET A 154 26.90 -4.55 -4.09
CA MET A 154 27.07 -4.41 -2.64
C MET A 154 28.39 -4.98 -2.14
N HIS A 155 29.02 -5.87 -2.92
CA HIS A 155 30.15 -6.67 -2.48
C HIS A 155 31.34 -5.85 -1.95
N PRO A 156 31.79 -4.77 -2.62
CA PRO A 156 32.92 -3.97 -2.13
C PRO A 156 32.63 -3.29 -0.79
N TYR A 157 31.38 -2.91 -0.54
CA TYR A 157 30.96 -2.27 0.71
C TYR A 157 30.90 -3.27 1.86
N ILE A 158 30.44 -4.51 1.59
CA ILE A 158 30.44 -5.60 2.57
C ILE A 158 31.88 -5.97 2.98
N GLU A 159 32.80 -6.12 2.00
CA GLU A 159 34.22 -6.40 2.28
C GLU A 159 34.86 -5.27 3.09
N LYS A 160 34.69 -4.02 2.66
CA LYS A 160 35.25 -2.85 3.37
C LYS A 160 34.67 -2.69 4.77
N ALA A 161 33.36 -2.88 4.96
CA ALA A 161 32.73 -2.84 6.27
C ALA A 161 33.38 -3.87 7.22
N CYS A 162 33.63 -5.07 6.70
CA CYS A 162 34.29 -6.10 7.46
C CYS A 162 35.76 -5.76 7.81
N ASP A 163 36.53 -5.24 6.85
CA ASP A 163 37.92 -4.82 7.08
C ASP A 163 38.01 -3.71 8.15
N LEU A 164 36.98 -2.88 8.24
CA LEU A 164 36.81 -1.84 9.27
C LEU A 164 36.25 -2.38 10.61
N GLY A 165 36.01 -3.68 10.71
CA GLY A 165 35.63 -4.35 11.96
C GLY A 165 34.13 -4.50 12.20
N HIS A 166 33.27 -4.22 11.22
CA HIS A 166 31.83 -4.44 11.35
C HIS A 166 31.50 -5.94 11.33
N LEU A 167 31.14 -6.48 12.49
CA LEU A 167 31.09 -7.93 12.74
C LEU A 167 30.01 -8.64 11.90
N ASP A 168 28.85 -8.03 11.73
CA ASP A 168 27.75 -8.58 10.93
C ASP A 168 28.09 -8.63 9.43
N SER A 169 28.80 -7.61 8.93
CA SER A 169 29.29 -7.61 7.55
C SER A 169 30.40 -8.63 7.34
N CYS A 170 31.23 -8.89 8.35
CA CYS A 170 32.22 -9.96 8.28
C CYS A 170 31.60 -11.35 8.17
N ASP A 171 30.53 -11.63 8.91
CA ASP A 171 29.79 -12.89 8.77
C ASP A 171 29.18 -13.04 7.36
N LEU A 172 28.53 -11.99 6.86
CA LEU A 172 27.97 -11.98 5.51
C LEU A 172 29.05 -12.14 4.43
N PHE A 173 30.19 -11.45 4.58
CA PHE A 173 31.32 -11.57 3.66
C PHE A 173 31.91 -12.99 3.68
N ALA A 174 32.09 -13.56 4.87
CA ALA A 174 32.57 -14.94 5.03
C ALA A 174 31.64 -15.93 4.32
N SER A 175 30.31 -15.74 4.41
CA SER A 175 29.32 -16.58 3.73
C SER A 175 29.41 -16.46 2.20
N ARG A 176 29.58 -15.24 1.67
CA ARG A 176 29.76 -15.00 0.23
C ARG A 176 31.04 -15.64 -0.32
N LEU A 177 32.15 -15.59 0.42
CA LEU A 177 33.40 -16.27 0.05
C LEU A 177 33.25 -17.81 -0.05
N ARG A 178 32.18 -18.37 0.53
CA ARG A 178 31.84 -19.80 0.44
C ARG A 178 30.85 -20.10 -0.70
N GLY A 179 30.45 -19.10 -1.48
CA GLY A 179 29.46 -19.23 -2.55
C GLY A 179 28.02 -19.42 -2.05
N ILE A 180 27.74 -19.06 -0.79
CA ILE A 180 26.39 -19.12 -0.22
C ILE A 180 25.68 -17.81 -0.56
N GLU A 181 24.62 -17.91 -1.37
CA GLU A 181 23.69 -16.80 -1.62
C GLU A 181 22.60 -16.76 -0.53
N PRO A 182 22.04 -15.59 -0.20
CA PRO A 182 20.79 -15.51 0.56
C PRO A 182 19.66 -16.24 -0.19
N GLU A 183 18.66 -16.77 0.55
CA GLU A 183 17.59 -17.64 0.02
C GLU A 183 16.81 -17.07 -1.18
N GLU A 184 16.07 -17.94 -1.90
CA GLU A 184 15.46 -17.64 -3.20
C GLU A 184 14.59 -16.36 -3.23
N GLY A 185 14.84 -15.52 -4.25
CA GLY A 185 14.18 -14.23 -4.47
C GLY A 185 15.17 -13.09 -4.74
N PHE A 186 16.47 -13.28 -4.44
CA PHE A 186 17.44 -12.18 -4.39
C PHE A 186 18.61 -12.28 -5.40
N ARG A 187 18.68 -13.32 -6.25
CA ARG A 187 19.84 -13.56 -7.14
C ARG A 187 20.23 -12.39 -8.05
N ASN A 188 19.28 -11.57 -8.48
CA ASN A 188 19.56 -10.42 -9.36
C ASN A 188 19.94 -9.13 -8.60
N ARG A 189 20.01 -9.18 -7.26
CA ARG A 189 20.02 -7.99 -6.38
C ARG A 189 21.30 -7.77 -5.56
N VAL A 190 22.23 -8.73 -5.57
CA VAL A 190 23.37 -8.78 -4.62
C VAL A 190 24.74 -8.79 -5.32
N GLY A 191 24.79 -8.46 -6.62
CA GLY A 191 26.00 -8.53 -7.45
C GLY A 191 26.55 -9.96 -7.60
N PRO A 192 27.55 -10.16 -8.47
CA PRO A 192 28.21 -11.46 -8.62
C PRO A 192 28.89 -11.92 -7.33
N LEU A 193 28.92 -13.22 -7.09
CA LEU A 193 29.68 -13.81 -5.98
C LEU A 193 31.19 -13.64 -6.19
N PRO A 194 31.98 -13.42 -5.12
CA PRO A 194 33.43 -13.49 -5.20
C PRO A 194 33.92 -14.90 -5.56
N ALA A 195 35.19 -15.01 -5.94
CA ALA A 195 35.84 -16.30 -6.07
C ALA A 195 35.79 -17.07 -4.73
N LEU A 196 35.53 -18.37 -4.81
CA LEU A 196 35.45 -19.26 -3.65
C LEU A 196 36.79 -19.25 -2.87
N ASP A 197 36.78 -18.82 -1.61
CA ASP A 197 37.94 -18.79 -0.71
C ASP A 197 37.54 -19.22 0.72
N LEU A 198 37.58 -20.53 0.93
CA LEU A 198 37.22 -21.13 2.22
C LEU A 198 38.22 -20.80 3.33
N ALA A 199 39.51 -20.60 3.00
CA ALA A 199 40.53 -20.32 3.99
C ALA A 199 40.36 -18.91 4.58
N ARG A 200 40.15 -17.91 3.71
CA ARG A 200 39.85 -16.54 4.12
C ARG A 200 38.52 -16.46 4.87
N SER A 201 37.49 -17.17 4.39
CA SER A 201 36.20 -17.29 5.09
C SER A 201 36.35 -17.81 6.52
N ASN A 202 37.04 -18.95 6.70
CA ASN A 202 37.21 -19.55 8.03
C ASN A 202 38.01 -18.64 8.99
N ALA A 203 39.11 -18.04 8.51
CA ALA A 203 39.91 -17.11 9.31
C ALA A 203 39.09 -15.88 9.73
N LEU A 204 38.19 -15.43 8.86
CA LEU A 204 37.33 -14.30 9.16
C LEU A 204 36.27 -14.63 10.20
N LEU A 205 35.63 -15.80 10.11
CA LEU A 205 34.69 -16.27 11.14
C LEU A 205 35.36 -16.42 12.50
N GLU A 206 36.56 -17.01 12.56
CA GLU A 206 37.37 -17.16 13.78
C GLU A 206 37.66 -15.81 14.44
N SER A 207 38.21 -14.87 13.68
CA SER A 207 38.57 -13.55 14.20
C SER A 207 37.35 -12.71 14.58
N THR A 208 36.26 -12.78 13.81
CA THR A 208 35.03 -12.04 14.07
C THR A 208 34.31 -12.57 15.29
N CYS A 209 34.26 -13.90 15.45
CA CYS A 209 33.71 -14.52 16.64
C CYS A 209 34.52 -14.17 17.90
N ALA A 210 35.85 -14.19 17.83
CA ALA A 210 36.72 -13.80 18.95
C ALA A 210 36.51 -12.34 19.40
N LYS A 211 36.02 -11.47 18.51
CA LYS A 211 35.65 -10.08 18.81
C LYS A 211 34.21 -9.92 19.35
N GLY A 212 33.46 -11.01 19.53
CA GLY A 212 32.10 -11.02 20.04
C GLY A 212 31.00 -11.02 18.98
N GLY A 213 31.33 -11.27 17.70
CA GLY A 213 30.33 -11.30 16.62
C GLY A 213 29.42 -12.51 16.73
N THR A 214 28.18 -12.32 17.18
CA THR A 214 27.23 -13.41 17.45
C THR A 214 26.93 -14.25 16.21
N LYS A 215 26.64 -13.63 15.05
CA LYS A 215 26.37 -14.36 13.79
C LYS A 215 27.59 -15.16 13.33
N ALA A 216 28.77 -14.53 13.34
CA ALA A 216 30.02 -15.21 13.01
C ALA A 216 30.33 -16.38 13.95
N CYS A 217 30.05 -16.25 15.25
CA CYS A 217 30.21 -17.35 16.20
C CYS A 217 29.25 -18.51 15.92
N LEU A 218 28.00 -18.23 15.53
CA LEU A 218 27.05 -19.25 15.09
C LEU A 218 27.54 -19.96 13.82
N SER A 219 27.94 -19.18 12.81
CA SER A 219 28.49 -19.70 11.54
C SER A 219 29.75 -20.54 11.77
N LEU A 220 30.65 -20.09 12.65
CA LEU A 220 31.86 -20.83 13.03
C LEU A 220 31.55 -22.12 13.78
N ALA A 221 30.61 -22.09 14.73
CA ALA A 221 30.20 -23.29 15.45
C ALA A 221 29.57 -24.33 14.50
N THR A 222 28.76 -23.89 13.53
CA THR A 222 28.24 -24.77 12.47
C THR A 222 29.38 -25.39 11.67
N LEU A 223 30.35 -24.58 11.22
CA LEU A 223 31.51 -25.05 10.46
C LEU A 223 32.35 -26.08 11.24
N LEU A 224 32.69 -25.79 12.49
CA LEU A 224 33.47 -26.69 13.35
C LEU A 224 32.77 -28.02 13.56
N ARG A 225 31.44 -28.05 13.54
CA ARG A 225 30.66 -29.29 13.60
C ARG A 225 30.70 -30.06 12.29
N GLU A 226 30.70 -29.38 11.15
CA GLU A 226 30.79 -30.00 9.83
C GLU A 226 32.14 -30.70 9.58
N THR A 227 33.22 -30.29 10.26
CA THR A 227 34.53 -30.97 10.12
C THR A 227 34.50 -32.39 10.68
N GLY A 228 33.62 -32.67 11.64
CA GLY A 228 33.48 -33.98 12.29
C GLY A 228 34.65 -34.38 13.19
N ALA A 229 35.65 -33.51 13.40
CA ALA A 229 36.75 -33.76 14.32
C ALA A 229 36.27 -33.61 15.77
N SER A 230 36.69 -34.53 16.66
CA SER A 230 36.21 -34.55 18.06
C SER A 230 36.54 -33.26 18.82
N GLY A 231 37.75 -32.72 18.64
CA GLY A 231 38.16 -31.45 19.26
C GLY A 231 37.37 -30.23 18.76
N ASP A 232 37.06 -30.17 17.47
CA ASP A 232 36.27 -29.08 16.88
C ASP A 232 34.81 -29.15 17.33
N SER A 233 34.26 -30.36 17.46
CA SER A 233 32.90 -30.58 17.94
C SER A 233 32.71 -30.18 19.40
N GLU A 234 33.68 -30.50 20.28
CA GLU A 234 33.67 -30.06 21.68
C GLU A 234 33.77 -28.54 21.79
N ARG A 235 34.66 -27.93 21.00
CA ARG A 235 34.83 -26.48 20.94
C ARG A 235 33.54 -25.79 20.49
N ALA A 236 32.93 -26.24 19.39
CA ALA A 236 31.67 -25.70 18.88
C ALA A 236 30.54 -25.78 19.92
N THR A 237 30.42 -26.92 20.59
CA THR A 237 29.41 -27.13 21.64
C THR A 237 29.63 -26.19 22.83
N GLY A 238 30.87 -26.01 23.27
CA GLY A 238 31.22 -25.07 24.33
C GLY A 238 30.89 -23.61 23.99
N MET A 239 31.15 -23.21 22.74
CA MET A 239 30.79 -21.88 22.24
C MET A 239 29.28 -21.65 22.24
N LEU A 240 28.51 -22.57 21.65
CA LEU A 240 27.05 -22.47 21.58
C LEU A 240 26.39 -22.47 22.97
N ASP A 241 26.90 -23.27 23.91
CA ASP A 241 26.42 -23.27 25.30
C ASP A 241 26.64 -21.92 25.99
N ALA A 242 27.83 -21.34 25.84
CA ALA A 242 28.14 -20.03 26.40
C ALA A 242 27.24 -18.93 25.80
N MET A 243 27.07 -18.92 24.48
CA MET A 243 26.21 -17.97 23.78
C MET A 243 24.74 -18.11 24.18
N CYS A 244 24.24 -19.33 24.36
CA CYS A 244 22.87 -19.53 24.82
C CYS A 244 22.65 -18.99 26.25
N ARG A 245 23.63 -19.15 27.15
CA ARG A 245 23.57 -18.55 28.49
C ARG A 245 23.62 -17.03 28.46
N ASP A 246 24.26 -16.47 27.45
CA ASP A 246 24.28 -15.03 27.14
C ASP A 246 23.08 -14.60 26.28
N GLN A 247 21.97 -15.34 26.36
CA GLN A 247 20.67 -15.02 25.77
C GLN A 247 20.63 -14.98 24.23
N VAL A 248 21.59 -15.60 23.54
CA VAL A 248 21.54 -15.77 22.09
C VAL A 248 20.59 -16.92 21.73
N VAL A 249 19.36 -16.57 21.33
CA VAL A 249 18.28 -17.53 20.99
C VAL A 249 18.73 -18.58 19.96
N ALA A 250 19.36 -18.17 18.86
CA ALA A 250 19.81 -19.09 17.81
C ALA A 250 20.87 -20.10 18.33
N ALA A 251 21.69 -19.71 19.30
CA ALA A 251 22.63 -20.63 19.93
C ALA A 251 21.91 -21.64 20.83
N CYS A 252 20.89 -21.19 21.57
CA CYS A 252 20.03 -22.10 22.33
C CYS A 252 19.33 -23.11 21.41
N GLN A 253 18.81 -22.69 20.26
CA GLN A 253 18.19 -23.56 19.26
C GLN A 253 19.16 -24.64 18.74
N GLN A 254 20.41 -24.29 18.46
CA GLN A 254 21.43 -25.29 18.11
C GLN A 254 21.75 -26.24 19.28
N MET A 255 21.84 -25.72 20.50
CA MET A 255 22.10 -26.54 21.70
C MET A 255 20.95 -27.48 22.05
N ILE A 256 19.71 -27.10 21.74
CA ILE A 256 18.53 -27.97 21.85
C ILE A 256 18.71 -29.21 20.96
N GLY A 257 19.11 -29.02 19.70
CA GLY A 257 19.41 -30.13 18.78
C GLY A 257 20.58 -30.99 19.26
N LEU A 258 21.65 -30.38 19.80
CA LEU A 258 22.80 -31.10 20.35
C LEU A 258 22.51 -31.85 21.66
N ALA A 259 21.47 -31.45 22.38
CA ALA A 259 21.02 -32.10 23.60
C ALA A 259 20.04 -33.25 23.33
N GLU A 260 19.69 -33.54 22.07
CA GLU A 260 18.76 -34.60 21.71
C GLU A 260 19.17 -35.94 22.34
N GLY A 261 18.22 -36.62 22.99
CA GLY A 261 18.45 -37.81 23.80
C GLY A 261 18.70 -37.56 25.29
N ASP A 262 18.92 -36.32 25.72
CA ASP A 262 18.98 -35.89 27.13
C ASP A 262 17.92 -34.81 27.43
N GLU A 263 16.74 -35.26 27.86
CA GLU A 263 15.58 -34.38 28.11
C GLU A 263 15.85 -33.29 29.15
N ALA A 264 16.72 -33.55 30.14
CA ALA A 264 17.05 -32.56 31.15
C ALA A 264 17.89 -31.41 30.55
N ARG A 265 18.80 -31.73 29.63
CA ARG A 265 19.58 -30.73 28.88
C ARG A 265 18.71 -30.00 27.86
N VAL A 266 17.84 -30.70 27.13
CA VAL A 266 16.90 -30.08 26.18
C VAL A 266 16.02 -29.06 26.90
N ASN A 267 15.39 -29.46 28.01
CA ASN A 267 14.55 -28.56 28.81
C ASN A 267 15.32 -27.33 29.31
N ARG A 268 16.58 -27.47 29.68
CA ARG A 268 17.41 -26.35 30.13
C ARG A 268 17.61 -25.31 29.03
N TYR A 269 17.96 -25.73 27.82
CA TYR A 269 18.23 -24.81 26.71
C TYR A 269 16.95 -24.18 26.15
N LYS A 270 15.83 -24.91 26.11
CA LYS A 270 14.51 -24.35 25.75
C LYS A 270 14.02 -23.31 26.75
N ASP A 271 14.20 -23.58 28.03
CA ASP A 271 13.88 -22.65 29.11
C ASP A 271 14.75 -21.38 29.07
N LEU A 272 16.03 -21.51 28.68
CA LEU A 272 16.90 -20.36 28.41
C LEU A 272 16.43 -19.58 27.17
N ALA A 273 16.10 -20.24 26.06
CA ALA A 273 15.59 -19.59 24.86
C ALA A 273 14.29 -18.82 25.14
N CYS A 274 13.34 -19.42 25.85
CA CYS A 274 12.11 -18.78 26.28
C CYS A 274 12.36 -17.51 27.10
N ARG A 275 13.23 -17.57 28.12
CA ARG A 275 13.62 -16.39 28.91
C ARG A 275 14.35 -15.32 28.11
N SER A 276 14.95 -15.71 26.99
CA SER A 276 15.69 -14.83 26.08
C SER A 276 14.80 -14.22 25.00
N GLY A 277 13.48 -14.42 25.07
CA GLY A 277 12.51 -13.79 24.17
C GLY A 277 12.02 -14.69 23.02
N ASP A 278 12.30 -16.00 23.04
CA ASP A 278 11.73 -16.93 22.05
C ASP A 278 10.34 -17.41 22.51
N ALA A 279 9.29 -16.80 21.97
CA ALA A 279 7.91 -17.16 22.28
C ALA A 279 7.56 -18.60 21.86
N SER A 280 8.14 -19.10 20.78
CA SER A 280 7.92 -20.47 20.30
C SER A 280 8.46 -21.49 21.29
N GLU A 281 9.67 -21.25 21.81
CA GLU A 281 10.26 -22.11 22.83
C GLU A 281 9.54 -22.00 24.19
N CYS A 282 8.94 -20.86 24.51
CA CYS A 282 8.02 -20.77 25.63
C CYS A 282 6.79 -21.68 25.45
N ILE A 283 6.20 -21.74 24.26
CA ILE A 283 5.07 -22.64 23.97
C ILE A 283 5.49 -24.11 24.01
N ASP A 284 6.67 -24.47 23.51
CA ASP A 284 7.16 -25.85 23.64
C ASP A 284 7.41 -26.22 25.12
N MET A 285 7.98 -25.30 25.91
CA MET A 285 8.18 -25.49 27.35
C MET A 285 6.87 -25.60 28.12
N ASN A 286 5.82 -24.87 27.72
CA ASN A 286 4.47 -25.09 28.20
C ASN A 286 4.08 -26.56 27.99
N ALA A 287 4.16 -27.06 26.75
CA ALA A 287 3.73 -28.43 26.45
C ALA A 287 4.56 -29.51 27.13
N ARG A 288 5.84 -29.26 27.35
CA ARG A 288 6.74 -30.13 28.14
C ARG A 288 6.36 -30.14 29.62
N ALA A 289 6.15 -28.96 30.21
CA ALA A 289 5.73 -28.84 31.61
C ALA A 289 4.36 -29.50 31.85
N PHE A 290 3.42 -29.31 30.92
CA PHE A 290 2.10 -29.92 31.00
C PHE A 290 2.16 -31.46 30.98
N ARG A 291 3.02 -32.03 30.13
CA ARG A 291 3.17 -33.50 29.97
C ARG A 291 4.16 -34.15 30.94
N GLY A 292 4.94 -33.37 31.69
CA GLY A 292 6.02 -33.89 32.53
C GLY A 292 7.19 -34.44 31.72
N VAL A 293 7.50 -33.86 30.56
CA VAL A 293 8.69 -34.26 29.79
C VAL A 293 9.92 -33.71 30.52
N GLY A 294 10.81 -34.59 30.99
CA GLY A 294 11.99 -34.21 31.78
C GLY A 294 11.69 -33.70 33.20
N GLY A 295 10.52 -34.02 33.77
CA GLY A 295 10.10 -33.64 35.12
C GLY A 295 8.73 -34.20 35.50
N ALA A 296 8.14 -33.78 36.63
CA ALA A 296 6.74 -34.10 36.93
C ALA A 296 5.79 -33.17 36.13
N PRO A 297 4.61 -33.66 35.69
CA PRO A 297 3.59 -32.81 35.09
C PRO A 297 3.19 -31.65 36.01
N ASP A 298 3.22 -30.42 35.49
CA ASP A 298 2.90 -29.20 36.24
C ASP A 298 2.13 -28.21 35.35
N ARG A 299 0.81 -28.14 35.57
CA ARG A 299 -0.10 -27.24 34.85
C ARG A 299 0.19 -25.77 35.14
N ASN A 300 0.55 -25.42 36.38
CA ASN A 300 0.79 -24.02 36.75
C ASN A 300 2.06 -23.51 36.07
N ARG A 301 3.09 -24.36 35.98
CA ARG A 301 4.30 -24.07 35.21
C ARG A 301 4.01 -23.96 33.71
N ALA A 302 3.15 -24.81 33.16
CA ALA A 302 2.72 -24.72 31.76
C ALA A 302 2.00 -23.38 31.44
N ILE A 303 1.12 -22.94 32.35
CA ILE A 303 0.45 -21.64 32.26
C ILE A 303 1.48 -20.50 32.35
N ALA A 304 2.45 -20.57 33.26
CA ALA A 304 3.49 -19.54 33.40
C ALA A 304 4.33 -19.35 32.13
N TYR A 305 4.65 -20.44 31.42
CA TYR A 305 5.32 -20.38 30.12
C TYR A 305 4.41 -19.79 29.03
N SER A 306 3.11 -20.11 29.04
CA SER A 306 2.14 -19.49 28.12
C SER A 306 2.00 -17.99 28.35
N ASP A 307 2.00 -17.56 29.61
CA ASP A 307 1.99 -16.13 29.98
C ASP A 307 3.29 -15.44 29.56
N ALA A 308 4.43 -16.14 29.59
CA ALA A 308 5.69 -15.62 29.08
C ALA A 308 5.65 -15.44 27.55
N ALA A 309 5.15 -16.43 26.81
CA ALA A 309 4.94 -16.33 25.36
C ALA A 309 4.02 -15.14 25.01
N CYS A 310 2.89 -14.99 25.72
CA CYS A 310 1.94 -13.88 25.53
C CYS A 310 2.55 -12.49 25.76
N ARG A 311 3.52 -12.36 26.69
CA ARG A 311 4.24 -11.09 26.90
C ARG A 311 5.21 -10.75 25.77
N ILE A 312 5.73 -11.77 25.08
CA ILE A 312 6.64 -11.61 23.95
C ILE A 312 5.83 -11.31 22.68
N ASP A 313 4.77 -12.10 22.44
CA ASP A 313 3.88 -11.96 21.29
C ASP A 313 2.42 -12.23 21.72
N ALA A 314 1.58 -11.21 21.50
CA ALA A 314 0.17 -11.22 21.88
C ALA A 314 -0.65 -12.34 21.18
N GLY A 315 -0.17 -12.86 20.04
CA GLY A 315 -0.77 -14.00 19.35
C GLY A 315 -0.84 -15.27 20.20
N TYR A 316 0.01 -15.41 21.22
CA TYR A 316 0.03 -16.59 22.10
C TYR A 316 -0.88 -16.47 23.33
N CYS A 317 -1.53 -15.32 23.57
CA CYS A 317 -2.36 -15.11 24.76
C CYS A 317 -3.58 -16.05 24.84
N GLU A 318 -4.08 -16.52 23.71
CA GLU A 318 -5.15 -17.54 23.63
C GLU A 318 -4.77 -18.82 24.40
N VAL A 319 -3.50 -19.25 24.32
CA VAL A 319 -3.03 -20.52 24.89
C VAL A 319 -3.16 -20.52 26.42
N SER A 320 -2.73 -19.44 27.09
CA SER A 320 -2.85 -19.31 28.55
C SER A 320 -4.32 -19.29 28.98
N ARG A 321 -5.16 -18.56 28.24
CA ARG A 321 -6.60 -18.46 28.53
C ARG A 321 -7.27 -19.83 28.46
N VAL A 322 -6.99 -20.59 27.41
CA VAL A 322 -7.49 -21.95 27.22
C VAL A 322 -7.07 -22.86 28.38
N LEU A 323 -5.78 -22.85 28.75
CA LEU A 323 -5.28 -23.72 29.82
C LEU A 323 -5.91 -23.43 31.18
N ARG A 324 -6.26 -22.17 31.46
CA ARG A 324 -6.95 -21.76 32.69
C ARG A 324 -8.43 -22.15 32.67
N ALA A 325 -9.11 -22.02 31.52
CA ALA A 325 -10.53 -22.31 31.38
C ALA A 325 -10.86 -23.81 31.28
N MET A 326 -9.90 -24.64 30.87
CA MET A 326 -10.08 -26.08 30.63
C MET A 326 -10.81 -26.87 31.74
N PRO A 327 -10.48 -26.73 33.05
CA PRO A 327 -11.18 -27.46 34.11
C PRO A 327 -12.67 -27.14 34.14
N GLU A 328 -13.01 -25.86 34.01
CA GLU A 328 -14.39 -25.38 34.01
C GLU A 328 -15.13 -25.85 32.75
N LEU A 329 -14.50 -25.72 31.58
CA LEU A 329 -15.07 -26.17 30.30
C LEU A 329 -15.34 -27.68 30.28
N ARG A 330 -14.44 -28.50 30.83
CA ARG A 330 -14.64 -29.95 30.95
C ARG A 330 -15.81 -30.29 31.88
N SER A 331 -15.98 -29.54 32.98
CA SER A 331 -17.11 -29.74 33.90
C SER A 331 -18.45 -29.27 33.33
N ALA A 332 -18.43 -28.24 32.46
CA ALA A 332 -19.63 -27.64 31.88
C ALA A 332 -20.18 -28.40 30.66
N CYS A 333 -19.34 -29.16 29.95
CA CYS A 333 -19.79 -29.99 28.83
C CYS A 333 -20.48 -31.26 29.35
N VAL A 334 -21.80 -31.25 29.35
CA VAL A 334 -22.66 -32.38 29.75
C VAL A 334 -23.62 -32.76 28.63
N PRO A 335 -24.10 -34.02 28.58
CA PRO A 335 -25.07 -34.45 27.56
C PRO A 335 -26.31 -33.54 27.55
N GLY A 336 -26.70 -33.08 26.36
CA GLY A 336 -27.85 -32.17 26.18
C GLY A 336 -27.51 -30.69 26.17
N GLU A 337 -26.27 -30.30 26.46
CA GLU A 337 -25.80 -28.89 26.44
C GLU A 337 -24.80 -28.65 25.30
N PRO A 338 -25.27 -28.53 24.03
CA PRO A 338 -24.38 -28.48 22.88
C PRO A 338 -23.50 -27.21 22.84
N ARG A 339 -23.95 -26.09 23.43
CA ARG A 339 -23.17 -24.83 23.45
C ARG A 339 -21.96 -24.91 24.38
N THR A 340 -22.10 -25.51 25.56
CA THR A 340 -20.97 -25.66 26.49
C THR A 340 -19.96 -26.69 25.97
N CYS A 341 -20.45 -27.76 25.33
CA CYS A 341 -19.59 -28.70 24.63
C CYS A 341 -18.89 -28.11 23.40
N ALA A 342 -19.55 -27.22 22.64
CA ALA A 342 -18.88 -26.45 21.57
C ALA A 342 -17.75 -25.56 22.11
N ALA A 343 -17.96 -24.91 23.27
CA ALA A 343 -16.92 -24.10 23.90
C ALA A 343 -15.68 -24.94 24.31
N LEU A 344 -15.91 -26.14 24.88
CA LEU A 344 -14.84 -27.10 25.12
C LEU A 344 -14.16 -27.51 23.80
N GLY A 345 -14.95 -27.83 22.77
CA GLY A 345 -14.45 -28.19 21.44
C GLY A 345 -13.55 -27.11 20.82
N ARG A 346 -13.96 -25.84 20.84
CA ARG A 346 -13.14 -24.70 20.39
C ARG A 346 -11.82 -24.59 21.15
N ALA A 347 -11.87 -24.75 22.46
CA ALA A 347 -10.69 -24.65 23.29
C ALA A 347 -9.71 -25.83 23.05
N LEU A 348 -10.23 -27.02 22.73
CA LEU A 348 -9.43 -28.17 22.27
C LEU A 348 -8.93 -28.01 20.81
N ALA A 349 -9.53 -27.13 20.01
CA ALA A 349 -9.11 -26.86 18.63
C ALA A 349 -7.88 -25.93 18.55
N VAL A 350 -7.48 -25.28 19.64
CA VAL A 350 -6.33 -24.37 19.68
C VAL A 350 -5.03 -25.17 19.57
N VAL A 351 -4.47 -25.24 18.37
CA VAL A 351 -3.30 -26.07 17.99
C VAL A 351 -2.08 -25.87 18.89
N LEU A 352 -1.87 -24.65 19.37
CA LEU A 352 -0.72 -24.30 20.21
C LEU A 352 -0.93 -24.64 21.70
N SER A 353 -2.13 -25.06 22.09
CA SER A 353 -2.41 -25.53 23.44
C SER A 353 -1.88 -26.96 23.64
N PRO A 354 -1.28 -27.30 24.79
CA PRO A 354 -0.91 -28.70 25.07
C PRO A 354 -2.12 -29.60 25.30
N GLU A 355 -3.31 -29.01 25.49
CA GLU A 355 -4.60 -29.72 25.55
C GLU A 355 -5.22 -29.89 24.15
N TRP A 356 -4.52 -29.50 23.08
CA TRP A 356 -4.99 -29.66 21.71
C TRP A 356 -5.35 -31.11 21.41
N ASP A 357 -6.59 -31.33 20.99
CA ASP A 357 -7.10 -32.62 20.56
C ASP A 357 -8.06 -32.38 19.41
N ALA A 358 -7.54 -32.42 18.18
CA ALA A 358 -8.34 -32.18 16.98
C ALA A 358 -9.48 -33.19 16.81
N ALA A 359 -9.31 -34.44 17.27
CA ALA A 359 -10.34 -35.47 17.13
C ALA A 359 -11.49 -35.22 18.09
N GLN A 360 -11.19 -34.93 19.37
CA GLN A 360 -12.20 -34.59 20.36
C GLN A 360 -12.83 -33.23 20.06
N ALA A 361 -12.04 -32.23 19.65
CA ALA A 361 -12.54 -30.93 19.21
C ALA A 361 -13.54 -31.09 18.08
N PHE A 362 -13.16 -31.80 17.01
CA PHE A 362 -14.04 -32.06 15.87
C PHE A 362 -15.31 -32.78 16.30
N ALA A 363 -15.21 -33.85 17.11
CA ALA A 363 -16.37 -34.61 17.56
C ALA A 363 -17.36 -33.75 18.37
N LEU A 364 -16.88 -32.89 19.27
CA LEU A 364 -17.72 -31.99 20.06
C LEU A 364 -18.35 -30.90 19.20
N LEU A 365 -17.58 -30.28 18.31
CA LEU A 365 -18.05 -29.21 17.43
C LEU A 365 -19.04 -29.75 16.39
N GLU A 366 -18.78 -30.92 15.80
CA GLU A 366 -19.69 -31.58 14.88
C GLU A 366 -21.00 -31.99 15.58
N ALA A 367 -20.92 -32.55 16.78
CA ALA A 367 -22.11 -32.88 17.56
C ALA A 367 -22.95 -31.63 17.89
N ALA A 368 -22.29 -30.53 18.28
CA ALA A 368 -22.96 -29.26 18.54
C ALA A 368 -23.58 -28.65 17.27
N CYS A 369 -22.87 -28.70 16.15
CA CYS A 369 -23.37 -28.29 14.84
C CYS A 369 -24.65 -29.06 14.47
N ARG A 370 -24.62 -30.40 14.58
CA ARG A 370 -25.80 -31.26 14.33
C ARG A 370 -26.95 -31.01 15.31
N ALA A 371 -26.66 -30.48 16.50
CA ALA A 371 -27.64 -30.06 17.49
C ALA A 371 -28.18 -28.63 17.28
N GLY A 372 -27.79 -27.95 16.19
CA GLY A 372 -28.28 -26.62 15.81
C GLY A 372 -27.47 -25.45 16.35
N VAL A 373 -26.26 -25.68 16.86
CA VAL A 373 -25.31 -24.62 17.21
C VAL A 373 -24.56 -24.20 15.95
N GLY A 374 -25.12 -23.23 15.21
CA GLY A 374 -24.66 -22.85 13.87
C GLY A 374 -23.19 -22.44 13.78
N ASP A 375 -22.69 -21.64 14.73
CA ASP A 375 -21.28 -21.22 14.79
C ASP A 375 -20.31 -22.40 14.96
N ALA A 376 -20.75 -23.46 15.65
CA ALA A 376 -19.96 -24.68 15.80
C ALA A 376 -19.75 -25.43 14.47
N CYS A 377 -20.59 -25.20 13.46
CA CYS A 377 -20.42 -25.82 12.14
C CYS A 377 -19.18 -25.28 11.41
N LYS A 378 -18.99 -23.96 11.40
CA LYS A 378 -17.78 -23.33 10.87
C LYS A 378 -16.54 -23.75 11.66
N ASP A 379 -16.63 -23.79 12.99
CA ASP A 379 -15.55 -24.25 13.84
C ASP A 379 -15.16 -25.72 13.51
N ALA A 380 -16.15 -26.60 13.35
CA ALA A 380 -15.91 -28.00 12.95
C ALA A 380 -15.27 -28.09 11.56
N ALA A 381 -15.73 -27.27 10.61
CA ALA A 381 -15.17 -27.19 9.26
C ALA A 381 -13.70 -26.70 9.27
N ALA A 382 -13.33 -25.81 10.20
CA ALA A 382 -11.95 -25.35 10.36
C ALA A 382 -11.03 -26.45 10.91
N VAL A 383 -11.54 -27.35 11.76
CA VAL A 383 -10.76 -28.44 12.39
C VAL A 383 -10.57 -29.64 11.46
N THR A 384 -11.58 -30.03 10.68
CA THR A 384 -11.47 -31.21 9.82
C THR A 384 -10.48 -30.98 8.67
N ARG A 385 -9.79 -32.04 8.24
CA ARG A 385 -8.93 -32.04 7.04
C ARG A 385 -9.63 -32.59 5.80
N ASP A 386 -10.81 -33.18 5.97
CA ASP A 386 -11.60 -33.77 4.88
C ASP A 386 -12.40 -32.67 4.16
N PRO A 387 -12.09 -32.34 2.90
CA PRO A 387 -12.76 -31.27 2.16
C PRO A 387 -14.27 -31.53 1.99
N ALA A 388 -14.70 -32.78 1.80
CA ALA A 388 -16.11 -33.10 1.64
C ALA A 388 -16.88 -32.77 2.92
N ARG A 389 -16.32 -33.16 4.09
CA ARG A 389 -16.89 -32.80 5.39
C ARG A 389 -16.90 -31.30 5.64
N LYS A 390 -15.88 -30.55 5.19
CA LYS A 390 -15.88 -29.08 5.30
C LYS A 390 -17.09 -28.48 4.60
N SER A 391 -17.31 -28.87 3.35
CA SER A 391 -18.44 -28.40 2.56
C SER A 391 -19.77 -28.74 3.22
N ASP A 392 -19.95 -29.99 3.67
CA ASP A 392 -21.19 -30.44 4.33
C ASP A 392 -21.48 -29.68 5.64
N LEU A 393 -20.43 -29.38 6.42
CA LEU A 393 -20.56 -28.62 7.67
C LEU A 393 -20.92 -27.17 7.40
N LEU A 394 -20.25 -26.52 6.44
CA LEU A 394 -20.58 -25.14 6.05
C LEU A 394 -22.00 -25.04 5.47
N GLU A 395 -22.42 -26.03 4.68
CA GLU A 395 -23.79 -26.18 4.18
C GLU A 395 -24.80 -26.31 5.32
N THR A 396 -24.50 -27.15 6.31
CA THR A 396 -25.33 -27.37 7.50
C THR A 396 -25.45 -26.09 8.33
N GLY A 397 -24.34 -25.42 8.62
CA GLY A 397 -24.31 -24.16 9.35
C GLY A 397 -25.05 -23.05 8.61
N CYS A 398 -24.87 -22.96 7.29
CA CYS A 398 -25.58 -21.98 6.48
C CYS A 398 -27.09 -22.24 6.46
N THR A 399 -27.52 -23.50 6.33
CA THR A 399 -28.94 -23.89 6.42
C THR A 399 -29.54 -23.56 7.79
N ALA A 400 -28.74 -23.63 8.85
CA ALA A 400 -29.11 -23.21 10.19
C ALA A 400 -29.16 -21.68 10.39
N GLY A 401 -28.82 -20.89 9.36
CA GLY A 401 -28.85 -19.43 9.38
C GLY A 401 -27.59 -18.77 9.94
N ASP A 402 -26.47 -19.49 10.06
CA ASP A 402 -25.20 -18.92 10.48
C ASP A 402 -24.52 -18.14 9.32
N PRO A 403 -24.39 -16.81 9.41
CA PRO A 403 -23.87 -15.99 8.31
C PRO A 403 -22.42 -16.33 7.94
N ASP A 404 -21.65 -16.69 8.95
CA ASP A 404 -20.22 -17.01 8.86
C ASP A 404 -19.99 -18.33 8.10
N SER A 405 -20.80 -19.35 8.38
CA SER A 405 -20.83 -20.61 7.63
C SER A 405 -21.30 -20.40 6.19
N CYS A 406 -22.33 -19.57 5.97
CA CYS A 406 -22.78 -19.22 4.62
C CYS A 406 -21.70 -18.50 3.81
N PHE A 407 -20.96 -17.58 4.42
CA PHE A 407 -19.88 -16.87 3.75
C PHE A 407 -18.74 -17.83 3.38
N GLY A 408 -18.33 -18.69 4.33
CA GLY A 408 -17.31 -19.70 4.07
C GLY A 408 -17.73 -20.71 2.99
N LEU A 409 -19.01 -21.07 2.93
CA LEU A 409 -19.57 -21.89 1.85
C LEU A 409 -19.49 -21.16 0.50
N ALA A 410 -19.88 -19.89 0.46
CA ALA A 410 -19.84 -19.06 -0.75
C ALA A 410 -18.40 -18.93 -1.29
N ASP A 411 -17.42 -18.64 -0.42
CA ASP A 411 -16.00 -18.59 -0.78
C ASP A 411 -15.52 -19.93 -1.37
N SER A 412 -15.84 -21.04 -0.70
CA SER A 412 -15.48 -22.37 -1.17
C SER A 412 -16.07 -22.67 -2.55
N LEU A 413 -17.32 -22.29 -2.80
CA LEU A 413 -17.99 -22.51 -4.09
C LEU A 413 -17.41 -21.59 -5.18
N ALA A 414 -17.07 -20.35 -4.85
CA ALA A 414 -16.45 -19.39 -5.79
C ALA A 414 -15.05 -19.83 -6.25
N GLU A 415 -14.25 -20.35 -5.32
CA GLU A 415 -12.87 -20.76 -5.56
C GLU A 415 -12.75 -22.23 -6.00
N GLY A 416 -13.73 -23.08 -5.64
CA GLY A 416 -13.65 -24.52 -5.84
C GLY A 416 -12.77 -25.23 -4.81
N THR A 417 -12.59 -24.65 -3.62
CA THR A 417 -11.57 -25.07 -2.65
C THR A 417 -11.90 -26.40 -1.97
N PHE A 418 -13.19 -26.71 -1.75
CA PHE A 418 -13.64 -27.95 -1.07
C PHE A 418 -14.58 -28.82 -1.92
N GLY A 419 -14.58 -28.63 -3.24
CA GLY A 419 -15.47 -29.36 -4.15
C GLY A 419 -15.47 -28.78 -5.55
N HIS A 420 -16.59 -28.94 -6.26
CA HIS A 420 -16.76 -28.32 -7.56
C HIS A 420 -17.04 -26.83 -7.42
N LYS A 421 -16.37 -26.05 -8.24
CA LYS A 421 -16.61 -24.61 -8.37
C LYS A 421 -18.02 -24.35 -8.91
N ASP A 422 -18.78 -23.50 -8.23
CA ASP A 422 -20.14 -23.08 -8.57
C ASP A 422 -20.31 -21.59 -8.25
N GLU A 423 -19.88 -20.74 -9.18
CA GLU A 423 -19.92 -19.28 -9.02
C GLU A 423 -21.37 -18.75 -8.95
N ASP A 424 -22.32 -19.40 -9.64
CA ASP A 424 -23.73 -18.99 -9.60
C ASP A 424 -24.30 -19.15 -8.19
N ARG A 425 -24.08 -20.30 -7.56
CA ARG A 425 -24.51 -20.56 -6.19
C ARG A 425 -23.78 -19.69 -5.17
N ALA A 426 -22.47 -19.50 -5.34
CA ALA A 426 -21.69 -18.60 -4.49
C ALA A 426 -22.25 -17.18 -4.49
N VAL A 427 -22.55 -16.64 -5.67
CA VAL A 427 -23.13 -15.29 -5.83
C VAL A 427 -24.50 -15.19 -5.18
N LEU A 428 -25.36 -16.22 -5.26
CA LEU A 428 -26.65 -16.21 -4.57
C LEU A 428 -26.50 -16.17 -3.04
N LEU A 429 -25.50 -16.87 -2.49
CA LEU A 429 -25.19 -16.83 -1.06
C LEU A 429 -24.64 -15.47 -0.64
N TYR A 430 -23.68 -14.91 -1.37
CA TYR A 430 -23.18 -13.56 -1.12
C TYR A 430 -24.29 -12.52 -1.20
N ALA A 431 -25.18 -12.62 -2.20
CA ALA A 431 -26.32 -11.72 -2.36
C ALA A 431 -27.27 -11.78 -1.16
N SER A 432 -27.58 -12.98 -0.67
CA SER A 432 -28.43 -13.20 0.51
C SER A 432 -27.80 -12.59 1.77
N LEU A 433 -26.51 -12.85 2.01
CA LEU A 433 -25.77 -12.30 3.15
C LEU A 433 -25.65 -10.78 3.09
N CYS A 434 -25.41 -10.26 1.89
CA CYS A 434 -25.36 -8.83 1.63
C CYS A 434 -26.71 -8.16 1.90
N ASP A 435 -27.82 -8.79 1.50
CA ASP A 435 -29.18 -8.29 1.79
C ASP A 435 -29.49 -8.33 3.31
N ALA A 436 -28.81 -9.21 4.05
CA ALA A 436 -28.83 -9.25 5.53
C ALA A 436 -27.87 -8.24 6.20
N GLY A 437 -27.12 -7.44 5.42
CA GLY A 437 -26.25 -6.36 5.93
C GLY A 437 -24.76 -6.72 6.06
N ALA A 438 -24.32 -7.88 5.57
CA ALA A 438 -22.90 -8.25 5.58
C ALA A 438 -22.13 -7.52 4.46
N ALA A 439 -21.45 -6.41 4.80
CA ALA A 439 -20.72 -5.59 3.83
C ALA A 439 -19.67 -6.38 3.01
N ALA A 440 -18.90 -7.27 3.67
CA ALA A 440 -17.94 -8.12 2.99
C ALA A 440 -18.58 -9.03 1.92
N ALA A 441 -19.82 -9.47 2.13
CA ALA A 441 -20.57 -10.26 1.15
C ALA A 441 -21.04 -9.41 -0.02
N CYS A 442 -21.39 -8.14 0.22
CA CYS A 442 -21.71 -7.19 -0.85
C CYS A 442 -20.49 -6.96 -1.77
N ASP A 443 -19.32 -6.79 -1.18
CA ASP A 443 -18.08 -6.63 -1.93
C ASP A 443 -17.74 -7.90 -2.71
N ALA A 444 -17.88 -9.07 -2.09
CA ALA A 444 -17.67 -10.35 -2.76
C ALA A 444 -18.63 -10.54 -3.94
N GLU A 445 -19.94 -10.28 -3.77
CA GLU A 445 -20.95 -10.34 -4.85
C GLU A 445 -20.54 -9.43 -6.03
N SER A 446 -20.10 -8.20 -5.74
CA SER A 446 -19.80 -7.18 -6.74
C SER A 446 -18.65 -7.55 -7.69
N ARG A 447 -17.70 -8.40 -7.25
CA ARG A 447 -16.58 -8.88 -8.07
C ARG A 447 -17.03 -9.83 -9.18
N PHE A 448 -18.24 -10.38 -9.06
CA PHE A 448 -18.84 -11.25 -10.08
C PHE A 448 -19.77 -10.49 -11.03
N ALA A 449 -19.97 -9.18 -10.86
CA ALA A 449 -20.81 -8.40 -11.76
C ALA A 449 -20.31 -8.52 -13.21
N GLY A 450 -21.21 -8.92 -14.13
CA GLY A 450 -20.86 -9.20 -15.53
C GLY A 450 -20.17 -10.56 -15.78
N PHE A 451 -19.63 -11.19 -14.75
CA PHE A 451 -19.07 -12.55 -14.76
C PHE A 451 -20.05 -13.62 -14.30
N VAL A 452 -21.12 -13.25 -13.62
CA VAL A 452 -22.20 -14.17 -13.21
C VAL A 452 -23.52 -13.44 -13.46
N PRO A 453 -24.48 -14.01 -14.22
CA PRO A 453 -25.73 -13.33 -14.53
C PRO A 453 -26.55 -12.92 -13.29
N ALA A 454 -26.44 -13.68 -12.19
CA ALA A 454 -27.11 -13.38 -10.93
C ALA A 454 -26.46 -12.23 -10.14
N ALA A 455 -25.21 -11.87 -10.42
CA ALA A 455 -24.49 -10.85 -9.66
C ALA A 455 -25.01 -9.45 -9.99
N ARG A 456 -25.37 -8.70 -8.95
CA ARG A 456 -25.95 -7.36 -9.11
C ARG A 456 -24.83 -6.32 -9.29
N ILE A 457 -24.99 -5.46 -10.29
CA ILE A 457 -24.24 -4.19 -10.36
C ILE A 457 -24.87 -3.26 -9.31
N ARG A 458 -24.13 -3.02 -8.24
CA ARG A 458 -24.57 -2.15 -7.13
C ARG A 458 -24.10 -0.70 -7.35
N PRO A 459 -24.75 0.29 -6.74
CA PRO A 459 -24.20 1.63 -6.65
C PRO A 459 -22.88 1.61 -5.88
N ALA A 460 -21.93 2.46 -6.25
CA ALA A 460 -20.72 2.68 -5.47
C ALA A 460 -21.10 3.22 -4.07
N SER A 461 -20.67 2.50 -3.03
CA SER A 461 -20.90 2.82 -1.61
C SER A 461 -19.95 3.92 -1.11
N GLU A 462 -20.04 4.24 0.18
CA GLU A 462 -19.14 5.17 0.88
C GLU A 462 -17.72 4.62 1.10
N ASP A 463 -17.51 3.33 0.84
CA ASP A 463 -16.21 2.66 0.93
C ASP A 463 -15.27 3.06 -0.23
N TYR A 464 -15.85 3.55 -1.33
CA TYR A 464 -15.09 4.17 -2.42
C TYR A 464 -14.69 5.58 -2.00
N VAL A 465 -13.65 5.66 -1.18
CA VAL A 465 -13.09 6.93 -0.71
C VAL A 465 -12.48 7.73 -1.87
N ALA A 466 -12.42 9.05 -1.70
CA ALA A 466 -11.76 9.93 -2.65
C ALA A 466 -10.33 9.43 -2.91
N PRO A 467 -9.87 9.36 -4.18
CA PRO A 467 -8.45 9.30 -4.46
C PRO A 467 -7.80 10.42 -3.65
N LEU A 468 -6.81 10.12 -2.83
CA LEU A 468 -6.22 11.14 -1.97
C LEU A 468 -5.76 12.30 -2.84
N ASP A 469 -6.45 13.44 -2.74
CA ASP A 469 -5.93 14.69 -3.27
C ASP A 469 -4.55 14.90 -2.62
N SER A 470 -3.61 15.37 -3.42
CA SER A 470 -2.30 15.89 -3.00
C SER A 470 -2.36 16.76 -1.72
N THR A 471 -3.54 17.28 -1.36
CA THR A 471 -3.75 18.13 -0.19
C THR A 471 -4.19 17.46 1.13
N GLN A 472 -4.64 16.19 1.14
CA GLN A 472 -5.09 15.53 2.38
C GLN A 472 -3.96 14.86 3.19
N PRO A 473 -4.07 14.75 4.53
CA PRO A 473 -3.20 13.93 5.38
C PRO A 473 -3.34 12.45 5.05
N LYS A 474 -2.47 11.97 4.16
CA LYS A 474 -2.32 10.54 3.88
C LYS A 474 -1.75 9.85 5.14
N THR A 475 -2.17 8.62 5.43
CA THR A 475 -1.66 7.79 6.55
C THR A 475 -0.56 6.84 6.05
N TRP A 476 0.26 6.27 6.92
CA TRP A 476 1.40 5.44 6.52
C TRP A 476 1.03 4.20 5.70
N MET A 477 -0.12 3.55 5.97
CA MET A 477 -0.63 2.43 5.16
C MET A 477 -0.97 2.88 3.73
N ASP A 478 -1.26 4.18 3.53
CA ASP A 478 -1.51 4.76 2.21
C ASP A 478 -0.21 5.13 1.47
N TYR A 479 0.90 5.40 2.16
CA TYR A 479 2.17 5.78 1.52
C TYR A 479 2.93 4.62 0.90
N ALA A 480 2.75 3.39 1.42
CA ALA A 480 3.31 2.20 0.77
C ALA A 480 2.65 1.88 -0.59
N LEU A 481 1.49 2.50 -0.90
CA LEU A 481 0.63 2.11 -2.02
C LEU A 481 -0.01 3.31 -2.79
N ILE A 482 0.60 4.52 -2.81
CA ILE A 482 0.17 5.65 -3.67
C ILE A 482 1.32 6.15 -4.56
N PRO A 483 1.06 6.44 -5.86
CA PRO A 483 2.04 6.74 -6.92
C PRO A 483 2.50 8.20 -7.07
N ASP A 484 2.24 9.07 -6.09
CA ASP A 484 2.73 10.45 -6.14
C ASP A 484 4.22 10.52 -5.83
N CYS A 485 5.02 10.95 -6.79
CA CYS A 485 6.39 11.36 -6.48
C CYS A 485 6.35 12.58 -5.57
N PHE A 486 6.79 12.43 -4.33
CA PHE A 486 7.07 13.59 -3.50
C PHE A 486 8.52 14.02 -3.70
N THR A 487 8.71 15.31 -3.94
CA THR A 487 10.02 15.93 -4.02
C THR A 487 10.43 16.34 -2.60
N ALA A 488 11.26 15.53 -1.97
CA ALA A 488 11.91 15.91 -0.72
C ALA A 488 13.10 16.82 -1.03
N SER A 489 13.26 17.91 -0.29
CA SER A 489 14.41 18.80 -0.44
C SER A 489 14.94 19.24 0.91
N ALA A 490 16.25 19.19 1.10
CA ALA A 490 16.92 19.73 2.27
C ALA A 490 18.20 20.48 1.86
N MET A 491 18.52 21.54 2.60
CA MET A 491 19.85 22.13 2.55
C MET A 491 20.80 21.20 3.30
N PHE A 492 21.74 20.62 2.58
CA PHE A 492 22.77 19.75 3.11
C PHE A 492 24.14 20.28 2.69
N ARG A 493 24.97 20.66 3.68
CA ARG A 493 26.29 21.26 3.47
C ARG A 493 26.33 22.41 2.47
N GLY A 494 25.36 23.33 2.58
CA GLY A 494 25.26 24.50 1.71
C GLY A 494 24.74 24.21 0.30
N ALA A 495 24.39 22.96 -0.01
CA ALA A 495 23.76 22.58 -1.27
C ALA A 495 22.29 22.18 -1.05
N LEU A 496 21.39 22.65 -1.92
CA LEU A 496 20.02 22.18 -1.95
C LEU A 496 20.00 20.78 -2.58
N VAL A 497 19.83 19.75 -1.76
CA VAL A 497 19.64 18.39 -2.24
C VAL A 497 18.15 18.16 -2.42
N ILE A 498 17.75 17.80 -3.63
CA ILE A 498 16.38 17.53 -4.01
C ILE A 498 16.31 16.06 -4.42
N GLN A 499 15.30 15.31 -3.98
CA GLN A 499 15.05 13.92 -4.36
C GLN A 499 13.57 13.67 -4.64
N GLU A 500 13.28 13.04 -5.79
CA GLU A 500 11.94 12.57 -6.11
C GLU A 500 11.78 11.12 -5.64
N ASN A 501 10.79 10.87 -4.78
CA ASN A 501 10.49 9.54 -4.27
C ASN A 501 9.25 8.99 -4.96
N CYS A 502 9.46 8.20 -6.02
CA CYS A 502 8.41 7.63 -6.86
C CYS A 502 8.22 6.12 -6.63
N SER A 503 6.97 5.62 -6.61
CA SER A 503 6.72 4.25 -7.08
C SER A 503 6.68 4.28 -8.62
N GLN A 504 7.16 3.21 -9.29
CA GLN A 504 7.49 3.25 -10.71
C GLN A 504 6.42 3.95 -11.59
N ARG A 505 6.75 5.15 -12.07
CA ARG A 505 5.95 5.92 -13.00
C ARG A 505 5.96 5.23 -14.36
N GLU A 506 4.79 4.77 -14.81
CA GLU A 506 4.50 4.79 -16.24
C GLU A 506 3.91 6.14 -16.64
N LYS A 507 4.32 6.59 -17.82
CA LYS A 507 4.25 7.96 -18.32
C LYS A 507 2.84 8.56 -18.28
N GLY A 508 2.72 9.75 -17.69
CA GLY A 508 1.64 10.66 -18.07
C GLY A 508 1.70 12.14 -17.65
N ILE A 509 1.05 13.04 -18.40
CA ILE A 509 0.97 14.48 -18.12
C ILE A 509 0.11 14.68 -16.88
N GLY A 510 0.76 14.72 -15.71
CA GLY A 510 0.13 15.15 -14.47
C GLY A 510 -1.05 14.29 -14.02
N SER A 511 -1.11 13.02 -14.42
CA SER A 511 -2.09 12.05 -13.90
C SER A 511 -1.36 10.97 -13.13
N ASP A 512 -2.05 10.38 -12.16
CA ASP A 512 -1.58 9.24 -11.39
C ASP A 512 -2.20 7.96 -11.92
N ARG A 513 -1.49 6.83 -11.79
CA ARG A 513 -2.09 5.51 -12.02
C ARG A 513 -3.17 5.27 -10.96
N ALA A 514 -4.39 4.96 -11.38
CA ALA A 514 -5.44 4.56 -10.46
C ALA A 514 -5.10 3.21 -9.80
N ARG A 515 -5.70 2.91 -8.65
CA ARG A 515 -5.66 1.55 -8.09
C ARG A 515 -6.67 0.65 -8.83
N PRO A 516 -6.40 -0.67 -8.97
CA PRO A 516 -7.43 -1.61 -9.43
C PRO A 516 -8.71 -1.47 -8.59
N GLY A 517 -9.87 -1.33 -9.26
CA GLY A 517 -11.16 -1.15 -8.59
C GLY A 517 -11.40 0.23 -7.96
N GLN A 518 -10.52 1.22 -8.12
CA GLN A 518 -10.69 2.57 -7.54
C GLN A 518 -11.85 3.36 -8.16
N ALA A 519 -12.14 3.12 -9.44
CA ALA A 519 -13.25 3.72 -10.18
C ALA A 519 -14.06 2.62 -10.87
N PRO A 520 -14.83 1.82 -10.13
CA PRO A 520 -15.59 0.68 -10.67
C PRO A 520 -16.72 1.10 -11.65
N TRP A 521 -17.05 2.39 -11.68
CA TRP A 521 -17.99 3.01 -12.62
C TRP A 521 -17.36 3.42 -13.94
N GLN A 522 -16.03 3.38 -14.07
CA GLN A 522 -15.37 3.79 -15.30
C GLN A 522 -15.78 2.84 -16.44
N ALA A 523 -16.34 3.42 -17.49
CA ALA A 523 -16.68 2.72 -18.71
C ALA A 523 -15.71 3.11 -19.84
N LEU A 524 -15.39 2.14 -20.69
CA LEU A 524 -14.59 2.33 -21.88
C LEU A 524 -15.47 2.14 -23.10
N LEU A 525 -15.59 3.19 -23.92
CA LEU A 525 -16.12 3.05 -25.28
C LEU A 525 -14.99 2.52 -26.17
N TRP A 526 -15.18 1.32 -26.68
CA TRP A 526 -14.14 0.50 -27.29
C TRP A 526 -14.41 0.28 -28.78
N ARG A 527 -13.39 0.48 -29.63
CA ARG A 527 -13.49 0.27 -31.08
C ARG A 527 -13.47 -1.23 -31.43
N PRO A 528 -14.10 -1.62 -32.55
CA PRO A 528 -13.87 -2.92 -33.16
C PRO A 528 -12.38 -3.08 -33.54
N ALA A 529 -11.94 -4.32 -33.72
CA ALA A 529 -10.57 -4.61 -34.19
C ALA A 529 -10.29 -4.04 -35.60
N THR A 530 -11.34 -3.82 -36.40
CA THR A 530 -11.25 -3.21 -37.72
C THR A 530 -12.26 -2.06 -37.84
N LEU A 531 -11.78 -0.86 -38.19
CA LEU A 531 -12.61 0.32 -38.44
C LEU A 531 -12.23 0.94 -39.78
N ASN A 532 -13.20 1.23 -40.64
CA ASN A 532 -12.95 1.80 -41.99
C ASN A 532 -11.86 1.03 -42.77
N ARG A 533 -11.88 -0.31 -42.70
CA ARG A 533 -10.90 -1.22 -43.34
C ARG A 533 -9.46 -1.12 -42.82
N SER A 534 -9.24 -0.42 -41.71
CA SER A 534 -7.95 -0.37 -41.01
C SER A 534 -8.01 -1.25 -39.77
N GLU A 535 -7.02 -2.12 -39.58
CA GLU A 535 -6.81 -2.85 -38.34
C GLU A 535 -6.27 -1.91 -37.27
N LEU A 536 -6.75 -2.06 -36.04
CA LEU A 536 -6.39 -1.23 -34.90
C LEU A 536 -5.66 -2.06 -33.85
N SER A 537 -4.56 -1.56 -33.30
CA SER A 537 -3.94 -2.11 -32.08
C SER A 537 -4.84 -1.88 -30.86
N GLU A 538 -4.61 -2.61 -29.76
CA GLU A 538 -5.37 -2.43 -28.51
C GLU A 538 -5.36 -0.96 -28.04
N ALA A 539 -4.20 -0.29 -28.04
CA ALA A 539 -4.10 1.13 -27.73
C ALA A 539 -4.96 2.03 -28.64
N GLN A 540 -5.05 1.71 -29.94
CA GLN A 540 -5.88 2.45 -30.89
C GLN A 540 -7.38 2.18 -30.69
N ARG A 541 -7.75 1.11 -30.01
CA ARG A 541 -9.15 0.76 -29.76
C ARG A 541 -9.78 1.52 -28.58
N VAL A 542 -8.99 2.23 -27.78
CA VAL A 542 -9.47 3.23 -26.81
C VAL A 542 -10.06 4.43 -27.57
N LEU A 543 -11.40 4.57 -27.61
CA LEU A 543 -12.07 5.70 -28.26
C LEU A 543 -12.38 6.83 -27.27
N CYS A 544 -13.19 6.54 -26.26
CA CYS A 544 -13.67 7.52 -25.27
C CYS A 544 -13.92 6.83 -23.92
N GLY A 545 -14.03 7.62 -22.86
CA GLY A 545 -14.52 7.20 -21.56
C GLY A 545 -16.05 7.26 -21.45
N GLY A 546 -16.53 6.81 -20.29
CA GLY A 546 -17.93 6.83 -19.90
C GLY A 546 -18.09 6.59 -18.40
N SER A 547 -19.29 6.81 -17.91
CA SER A 547 -19.69 6.49 -16.53
C SER A 547 -20.84 5.51 -16.53
N LEU A 548 -20.69 4.37 -15.86
CA LEU A 548 -21.79 3.46 -15.59
C LEU A 548 -22.71 4.11 -14.55
N ILE A 549 -23.94 4.47 -14.95
CA ILE A 549 -24.90 5.17 -14.09
C ILE A 549 -26.05 4.26 -13.64
N ALA A 550 -26.28 3.16 -14.36
CA ALA A 550 -27.21 2.10 -14.00
C ALA A 550 -26.89 0.85 -14.85
N PRO A 551 -27.35 -0.36 -14.45
CA PRO A 551 -27.23 -1.55 -15.29
C PRO A 551 -27.81 -1.30 -16.69
N GLY A 552 -26.99 -1.49 -17.73
CA GLY A 552 -27.38 -1.26 -19.13
C GLY A 552 -27.28 0.19 -19.61
N TRP A 553 -26.82 1.13 -18.77
CA TRP A 553 -26.76 2.55 -19.09
C TRP A 553 -25.40 3.18 -18.77
N VAL A 554 -24.74 3.70 -19.80
CA VAL A 554 -23.51 4.50 -19.69
C VAL A 554 -23.80 5.94 -20.09
N LEU A 555 -23.31 6.90 -19.32
CA LEU A 555 -23.28 8.31 -19.66
C LEU A 555 -21.91 8.64 -20.28
N THR A 556 -21.90 9.33 -21.42
CA THR A 556 -20.66 9.70 -22.16
C THR A 556 -20.85 11.05 -22.87
N ALA A 557 -19.88 11.49 -23.67
CA ALA A 557 -19.99 12.70 -24.48
C ALA A 557 -20.71 12.42 -25.81
N ALA A 558 -21.50 13.38 -26.29
CA ALA A 558 -22.25 13.23 -27.54
C ALA A 558 -21.33 13.16 -28.76
N HIS A 559 -20.19 13.85 -28.74
CA HIS A 559 -19.23 13.78 -29.83
C HIS A 559 -18.55 12.40 -29.95
N CYS A 560 -18.59 11.57 -28.90
CA CYS A 560 -18.05 10.20 -28.94
C CYS A 560 -18.97 9.23 -29.68
N LEU A 561 -20.22 9.60 -30.00
CA LEU A 561 -21.17 8.73 -30.70
C LEU A 561 -20.86 8.52 -32.19
N VAL A 562 -19.92 9.28 -32.75
CA VAL A 562 -19.49 9.16 -34.14
C VAL A 562 -17.96 9.13 -34.21
N ASP A 563 -17.41 8.00 -34.59
CA ASP A 563 -15.97 7.74 -34.69
C ASP A 563 -15.56 7.64 -36.16
N SER A 564 -14.81 8.62 -36.66
CA SER A 564 -14.36 8.64 -38.07
C SER A 564 -15.50 8.44 -39.08
N ASN A 565 -16.63 9.14 -38.86
CA ASN A 565 -17.90 9.04 -39.60
C ASN A 565 -18.66 7.71 -39.46
N VAL A 566 -18.26 6.84 -38.54
CA VAL A 566 -18.98 5.61 -38.20
C VAL A 566 -19.79 5.84 -36.93
N ASN A 567 -21.09 5.53 -36.96
CA ASN A 567 -21.95 5.57 -35.79
C ASN A 567 -21.59 4.41 -34.85
N VAL A 568 -21.40 4.68 -33.55
CA VAL A 568 -20.96 3.67 -32.56
C VAL A 568 -21.94 2.52 -32.36
N VAL A 569 -23.24 2.73 -32.62
CA VAL A 569 -24.27 1.70 -32.54
C VAL A 569 -24.09 0.67 -33.66
N THR A 570 -23.80 1.13 -34.88
CA THR A 570 -23.68 0.27 -36.07
C THR A 570 -22.24 -0.13 -36.39
N GLY A 571 -21.27 0.55 -35.78
CA GLY A 571 -19.84 0.44 -36.07
C GLY A 571 -19.13 -0.75 -35.44
N GLY A 572 -19.85 -1.57 -34.66
CA GLY A 572 -19.25 -2.68 -33.90
C GLY A 572 -18.50 -2.23 -32.64
N HIS A 573 -18.69 -0.98 -32.20
CA HIS A 573 -18.16 -0.49 -30.93
C HIS A 573 -18.86 -1.18 -29.76
N ARG A 574 -18.15 -1.26 -28.63
CA ARG A 574 -18.61 -1.94 -27.40
C ARG A 574 -18.41 -1.06 -26.18
N ILE A 575 -19.17 -1.33 -25.14
CA ILE A 575 -18.90 -0.80 -23.80
C ILE A 575 -18.09 -1.85 -23.04
N ARG A 576 -16.93 -1.48 -22.50
CA ARG A 576 -16.17 -2.34 -21.57
C ARG A 576 -16.24 -1.78 -20.15
N LEU A 577 -16.46 -2.66 -19.18
CA LEU A 577 -16.51 -2.38 -17.74
C LEU A 577 -15.54 -3.27 -16.98
N GLY A 578 -15.09 -2.85 -15.80
CA GLY A 578 -14.12 -3.62 -14.99
C GLY A 578 -12.73 -3.72 -15.64
N VAL A 579 -12.38 -2.77 -16.51
CA VAL A 579 -11.08 -2.69 -17.16
C VAL A 579 -10.13 -1.87 -16.29
N PHE A 580 -8.89 -2.33 -16.12
CA PHE A 580 -7.81 -1.55 -15.53
C PHE A 580 -6.71 -1.31 -16.56
N ASN A 581 -6.27 -2.36 -17.25
CA ASN A 581 -5.35 -2.33 -18.37
C ASN A 581 -6.08 -2.63 -19.69
N PRO A 582 -6.32 -1.64 -20.57
CA PRO A 582 -7.03 -1.86 -21.83
C PRO A 582 -6.17 -2.53 -22.91
N GLN A 583 -4.87 -2.73 -22.68
CA GLN A 583 -3.95 -3.39 -23.60
C GLN A 583 -4.00 -4.92 -23.53
N VAL A 584 -4.68 -5.44 -22.51
CA VAL A 584 -4.95 -6.87 -22.35
C VAL A 584 -6.45 -7.13 -22.37
N ASP A 585 -6.84 -8.38 -22.62
CA ASP A 585 -8.24 -8.76 -22.69
C ASP A 585 -8.87 -8.90 -21.29
N GLU A 586 -9.03 -7.76 -20.61
CA GLU A 586 -9.57 -7.61 -19.26
C GLU A 586 -11.02 -7.07 -19.25
N GLY A 587 -11.76 -7.37 -18.19
CA GLY A 587 -13.10 -6.85 -17.95
C GLY A 587 -14.18 -7.54 -18.79
N VAL A 588 -15.33 -6.87 -18.88
CA VAL A 588 -16.53 -7.39 -19.55
C VAL A 588 -16.97 -6.43 -20.64
N SER A 589 -17.17 -6.97 -21.85
CA SER A 589 -17.51 -6.22 -23.06
C SER A 589 -18.97 -6.44 -23.45
N TYR A 590 -19.71 -5.36 -23.69
CA TYR A 590 -21.14 -5.41 -24.00
C TYR A 590 -21.45 -4.74 -25.35
N PRO A 591 -22.40 -5.28 -26.14
CA PRO A 591 -22.84 -4.63 -27.37
C PRO A 591 -23.65 -3.37 -27.07
N ILE A 592 -23.50 -2.35 -27.91
CA ILE A 592 -24.29 -1.13 -27.87
C ILE A 592 -25.62 -1.38 -28.58
N LEU A 593 -26.73 -1.04 -27.92
CA LEU A 593 -28.08 -1.17 -28.47
C LEU A 593 -28.56 0.15 -29.06
N ASP A 594 -28.43 1.24 -28.31
CA ASP A 594 -28.85 2.57 -28.72
C ASP A 594 -27.92 3.65 -28.17
N ALA A 595 -27.93 4.81 -28.83
CA ALA A 595 -27.27 6.00 -28.35
C ALA A 595 -28.18 7.23 -28.49
N PHE A 596 -28.26 8.03 -27.42
CA PHE A 596 -29.14 9.18 -27.30
C PHE A 596 -28.30 10.43 -27.03
N PRO A 597 -27.92 11.21 -28.06
CA PRO A 597 -27.33 12.52 -27.83
C PRO A 597 -28.36 13.46 -27.22
N HIS A 598 -27.92 14.35 -26.33
CA HIS A 598 -28.79 15.40 -25.81
C HIS A 598 -29.32 16.27 -26.98
N PRO A 599 -30.62 16.61 -27.06
CA PRO A 599 -31.19 17.37 -28.19
C PRO A 599 -30.57 18.75 -28.42
N GLY A 600 -30.00 19.33 -27.36
CA GLY A 600 -29.25 20.58 -27.43
C GLY A 600 -27.79 20.43 -27.85
N PHE A 601 -27.34 19.23 -28.22
CA PHE A 601 -25.95 18.99 -28.62
C PHE A 601 -25.63 19.72 -29.93
N ASP A 602 -24.63 20.61 -29.91
CA ASP A 602 -24.18 21.35 -31.09
C ASP A 602 -22.65 21.37 -31.19
N LYS A 603 -22.12 20.60 -32.15
CA LYS A 603 -20.69 20.52 -32.46
C LYS A 603 -20.15 21.82 -33.07
N GLY A 604 -20.96 22.58 -33.81
CA GLY A 604 -20.58 23.83 -34.46
C GLY A 604 -20.46 25.00 -33.48
N ASN A 605 -21.19 24.96 -32.37
CA ASN A 605 -21.20 25.99 -31.33
C ASN A 605 -20.42 25.59 -30.08
N LYS A 606 -19.14 25.23 -30.23
CA LYS A 606 -18.23 24.89 -29.12
C LYS A 606 -18.73 23.75 -28.20
N TYR A 607 -19.36 22.72 -28.76
CA TYR A 607 -19.77 21.52 -28.00
C TYR A 607 -20.80 21.82 -26.91
N LEU A 608 -21.84 22.62 -27.20
CA LEU A 608 -22.98 22.81 -26.28
C LEU A 608 -23.61 21.44 -25.96
N PHE A 609 -23.95 21.19 -24.70
CA PHE A 609 -24.59 19.94 -24.22
C PHE A 609 -23.96 18.67 -24.81
N ASP A 610 -22.65 18.61 -24.79
CA ASP A 610 -21.89 17.45 -25.24
C ASP A 610 -21.99 16.32 -24.21
N ILE A 611 -23.15 15.67 -24.22
CA ILE A 611 -23.52 14.58 -23.35
C ILE A 611 -24.50 13.65 -24.07
N ALA A 612 -24.32 12.35 -23.87
CA ALA A 612 -25.12 11.31 -24.46
C ALA A 612 -25.32 10.14 -23.48
N LEU A 613 -26.42 9.42 -23.68
CA LEU A 613 -26.64 8.12 -23.06
C LEU A 613 -26.35 7.02 -24.07
N ILE A 614 -25.66 5.99 -23.65
CA ILE A 614 -25.53 4.71 -24.37
C ILE A 614 -26.31 3.66 -23.60
N ARG A 615 -27.24 2.99 -24.30
CA ARG A 615 -27.91 1.79 -23.81
C ARG A 615 -27.16 0.58 -24.34
N TYR A 616 -26.64 -0.26 -23.45
CA TYR A 616 -25.90 -1.48 -23.81
C TYR A 616 -26.64 -2.74 -23.31
N ASP A 617 -26.40 -3.89 -23.94
CA ASP A 617 -27.04 -5.13 -23.51
C ASP A 617 -26.28 -5.77 -22.35
N HIS A 618 -26.64 -5.41 -21.12
CA HIS A 618 -26.04 -5.97 -19.91
C HIS A 618 -26.29 -7.49 -19.74
N ARG A 619 -27.18 -8.09 -20.55
CA ARG A 619 -27.49 -9.53 -20.52
C ARG A 619 -26.65 -10.35 -21.50
N ALA A 620 -25.86 -9.69 -22.36
CA ALA A 620 -24.97 -10.33 -23.32
C ALA A 620 -23.49 -9.96 -23.04
N PRO A 621 -22.95 -10.29 -21.85
CA PRO A 621 -21.54 -10.05 -21.54
C PRO A 621 -20.63 -10.94 -22.39
N ASP A 622 -19.63 -10.33 -23.00
CA ASP A 622 -18.49 -11.03 -23.59
C ASP A 622 -17.27 -10.81 -22.69
N ARG A 623 -16.78 -11.89 -22.07
CA ARG A 623 -15.78 -11.82 -21.00
C ARG A 623 -14.38 -11.90 -21.59
N GLY A 624 -13.49 -11.05 -21.08
CA GLY A 624 -12.08 -11.12 -21.46
C GLY A 624 -11.42 -12.43 -21.00
N LYS A 625 -10.35 -12.83 -21.71
CA LYS A 625 -9.59 -14.07 -21.46
C LYS A 625 -8.41 -13.90 -20.49
N SER A 626 -8.20 -12.71 -19.94
CA SER A 626 -7.08 -12.46 -19.03
C SER A 626 -7.19 -13.31 -17.76
N ASN A 627 -6.22 -14.21 -17.54
CA ASN A 627 -6.07 -15.00 -16.30
C ASN A 627 -5.43 -14.18 -15.16
N GLN A 628 -5.32 -12.85 -15.30
CA GLN A 628 -4.78 -12.01 -14.25
C GLN A 628 -5.73 -12.02 -13.04
N PRO A 629 -5.22 -12.10 -11.79
CA PRO A 629 -6.03 -11.97 -10.58
C PRO A 629 -6.88 -10.69 -10.55
N SER A 630 -6.41 -9.63 -11.26
CA SER A 630 -7.14 -8.38 -11.45
C SER A 630 -8.38 -8.51 -12.32
N SER A 631 -8.58 -9.59 -13.09
CA SER A 631 -9.67 -9.66 -14.09
C SER A 631 -11.09 -9.55 -13.51
N ARG A 632 -11.30 -9.84 -12.21
CA ARG A 632 -12.59 -9.71 -11.50
C ARG A 632 -12.67 -8.42 -10.69
N LEU A 633 -12.38 -7.26 -11.31
CA LEU A 633 -12.55 -5.97 -10.63
C LEU A 633 -14.02 -5.69 -10.34
N PRO A 634 -14.32 -4.99 -9.22
CA PRO A 634 -15.67 -4.57 -8.93
C PRO A 634 -16.21 -3.69 -10.07
N ILE A 635 -17.47 -3.94 -10.46
CA ILE A 635 -18.24 -3.09 -11.36
C ILE A 635 -19.40 -2.51 -10.57
N ALA A 636 -19.44 -1.18 -10.46
CA ALA A 636 -20.44 -0.47 -9.67
C ALA A 636 -20.92 0.79 -10.39
N ALA A 637 -22.19 1.13 -10.24
CA ALA A 637 -22.76 2.33 -10.84
C ALA A 637 -22.44 3.56 -9.99
N ILE A 638 -22.03 4.67 -10.61
CA ILE A 638 -21.86 5.95 -9.91
C ILE A 638 -23.21 6.65 -9.72
N THR A 639 -23.39 7.29 -8.58
CA THR A 639 -24.58 8.08 -8.29
C THR A 639 -24.52 9.43 -9.01
N LEU A 640 -25.57 9.80 -9.73
CA LEU A 640 -25.70 11.14 -10.31
C LEU A 640 -25.87 12.19 -9.21
N ASP A 641 -25.41 13.43 -9.44
CA ASP A 641 -25.61 14.53 -8.51
C ASP A 641 -27.09 14.68 -8.07
N PRO A 642 -27.41 14.36 -6.80
CA PRO A 642 -28.79 14.43 -6.32
C PRO A 642 -29.24 15.87 -6.08
N LEU A 643 -28.31 16.83 -5.99
CA LEU A 643 -28.62 18.23 -5.70
C LEU A 643 -29.21 18.93 -6.93
N ALA A 644 -30.21 19.78 -6.72
CA ALA A 644 -30.77 20.59 -7.81
C ALA A 644 -29.75 21.65 -8.30
N LEU A 645 -29.98 22.15 -9.51
CA LEU A 645 -29.14 23.21 -10.07
C LEU A 645 -29.07 24.41 -9.11
N GLY A 646 -27.85 24.84 -8.78
CA GLY A 646 -27.59 25.93 -7.85
C GLY A 646 -27.56 25.55 -6.36
N GLN A 647 -28.00 24.35 -5.97
CA GLN A 647 -27.87 23.88 -4.57
C GLN A 647 -26.44 23.43 -4.27
N ARG A 648 -25.80 22.72 -5.20
CA ARG A 648 -24.37 22.42 -5.09
C ARG A 648 -23.56 23.71 -5.21
N ARG A 649 -22.81 24.05 -4.15
CA ARG A 649 -21.86 25.16 -4.17
C ARG A 649 -20.72 24.85 -5.13
N ILE A 650 -20.76 25.43 -6.33
CA ILE A 650 -19.62 25.40 -7.26
C ILE A 650 -18.70 26.57 -6.90
N ALA A 651 -17.71 26.29 -6.05
CA ALA A 651 -16.72 27.26 -5.62
C ALA A 651 -15.37 27.02 -6.29
N ASN A 652 -14.60 28.10 -6.46
CA ASN A 652 -13.18 28.00 -6.76
C ASN A 652 -12.51 27.09 -5.71
N GLY A 653 -11.70 26.13 -6.16
CA GLY A 653 -10.93 25.26 -5.27
C GLY A 653 -11.67 24.03 -4.77
N MET A 654 -12.91 23.78 -5.21
CA MET A 654 -13.62 22.56 -4.82
C MET A 654 -12.95 21.34 -5.48
N PRO A 655 -12.51 20.33 -4.70
CA PRO A 655 -11.77 19.18 -5.22
C PRO A 655 -12.69 18.25 -6.01
N VAL A 656 -12.20 17.83 -7.18
CA VAL A 656 -12.88 16.95 -8.13
C VAL A 656 -11.89 16.03 -8.82
N TYR A 657 -12.36 14.87 -9.25
CA TYR A 657 -11.50 13.81 -9.80
C TYR A 657 -12.04 13.35 -11.15
N SER A 658 -11.15 13.05 -12.09
CA SER A 658 -11.52 12.42 -13.36
C SER A 658 -10.71 11.15 -13.57
N PHE A 659 -11.29 10.20 -14.30
CA PHE A 659 -10.68 8.90 -14.57
C PHE A 659 -10.73 8.60 -16.06
N GLY A 660 -9.70 7.93 -16.58
CA GLY A 660 -9.64 7.59 -18.01
C GLY A 660 -8.34 6.95 -18.46
N TRP A 661 -8.32 6.58 -19.74
CA TRP A 661 -7.15 6.02 -20.45
C TRP A 661 -6.71 6.94 -21.59
N GLY A 662 -7.07 8.22 -21.51
CA GLY A 662 -6.68 9.21 -22.49
C GLY A 662 -5.17 9.34 -22.60
N TRP A 663 -4.72 10.03 -23.63
CA TRP A 663 -3.31 10.25 -23.87
C TRP A 663 -2.68 11.05 -22.75
N THR A 664 -1.41 10.74 -22.53
CA THR A 664 -0.69 11.30 -21.41
C THR A 664 0.62 11.98 -21.81
N ALA A 665 0.79 12.32 -23.09
CA ALA A 665 1.82 13.27 -23.55
C ALA A 665 1.20 14.30 -24.52
N ALA A 666 1.88 15.45 -24.66
CA ALA A 666 1.38 16.59 -25.44
C ALA A 666 1.55 16.35 -26.95
N GLU A 667 2.59 15.59 -27.30
CA GLU A 667 2.75 14.97 -28.60
C GLU A 667 1.87 13.71 -28.64
N LYS A 668 1.32 13.36 -29.79
CA LYS A 668 0.33 12.28 -29.97
C LYS A 668 0.86 10.89 -29.55
N SER A 669 1.03 10.66 -28.25
CA SER A 669 1.52 9.40 -27.68
C SER A 669 0.35 8.46 -27.44
N ALA A 670 0.64 7.16 -27.39
CA ALA A 670 -0.34 6.11 -27.17
C ALA A 670 -1.17 6.34 -25.88
N SER A 671 -2.37 5.73 -25.83
CA SER A 671 -3.17 5.56 -24.61
C SER A 671 -2.32 4.91 -23.52
N THR A 672 -2.64 5.14 -22.26
CA THR A 672 -1.95 4.46 -21.16
C THR A 672 -2.21 2.97 -21.14
N ASP A 673 -1.25 2.25 -20.54
CA ASP A 673 -1.41 0.83 -20.26
C ASP A 673 -2.35 0.60 -19.07
N TYR A 674 -2.60 1.61 -18.22
CA TYR A 674 -3.43 1.48 -17.03
C TYR A 674 -4.35 2.68 -16.82
N LEU A 675 -5.49 2.45 -16.17
CA LEU A 675 -6.45 3.50 -15.79
C LEU A 675 -5.74 4.59 -15.01
N GLN A 676 -5.95 5.84 -15.43
CA GLN A 676 -5.42 7.02 -14.77
C GLN A 676 -6.49 7.71 -13.93
N VAL A 677 -6.03 8.43 -12.91
CA VAL A 677 -6.81 9.37 -12.13
C VAL A 677 -6.12 10.73 -12.15
N ILE A 678 -6.91 11.79 -12.20
CA ILE A 678 -6.43 13.16 -12.10
C ILE A 678 -7.24 13.90 -11.04
N ALA A 679 -6.53 14.49 -10.07
CA ALA A 679 -7.11 15.39 -9.08
C ALA A 679 -7.08 16.83 -9.59
N MET A 680 -8.21 17.52 -9.52
CA MET A 680 -8.40 18.86 -10.04
C MET A 680 -9.26 19.71 -9.11
N GLU A 681 -9.32 21.00 -9.39
CA GLU A 681 -10.19 21.92 -8.69
C GLU A 681 -11.18 22.58 -9.66
N LEU A 682 -12.42 22.73 -9.21
CA LEU A 682 -13.40 23.53 -9.93
C LEU A 682 -13.00 25.01 -9.90
N VAL A 683 -13.30 25.69 -11.00
CA VAL A 683 -13.39 27.15 -11.00
C VAL A 683 -14.85 27.60 -10.96
N SER A 684 -15.03 28.83 -10.50
CA SER A 684 -16.31 29.50 -10.41
C SER A 684 -16.95 29.60 -11.78
N GLU A 685 -18.26 29.48 -11.77
CA GLU A 685 -19.09 29.48 -12.96
C GLU A 685 -18.93 30.75 -13.84
N PRO A 686 -18.79 31.98 -13.30
CA PRO A 686 -18.51 33.16 -14.15
C PRO A 686 -17.17 33.06 -14.88
N VAL A 687 -16.14 32.53 -14.23
CA VAL A 687 -14.81 32.32 -14.82
C VAL A 687 -14.88 31.24 -15.89
N CYS A 688 -15.51 30.11 -15.61
CA CYS A 688 -15.72 29.05 -16.59
C CYS A 688 -16.47 29.58 -17.82
N THR A 689 -17.55 30.34 -17.61
CA THR A 689 -18.37 30.94 -18.68
C THR A 689 -17.56 31.91 -19.54
N ALA A 690 -16.70 32.73 -18.94
CA ALA A 690 -15.83 33.65 -19.66
C ALA A 690 -14.78 32.93 -20.52
N LEU A 691 -14.21 31.82 -20.03
CA LEU A 691 -13.13 31.08 -20.70
C LEU A 691 -13.60 30.20 -21.86
N THR A 692 -14.78 29.62 -21.73
CA THR A 692 -15.42 28.76 -22.74
C THR A 692 -16.20 29.58 -23.78
N GLY A 693 -16.64 30.78 -23.39
CA GLY A 693 -17.50 31.64 -24.17
C GLY A 693 -18.89 31.05 -24.39
N PHE A 694 -19.42 30.33 -23.39
CA PHE A 694 -20.86 30.06 -23.18
C PHE A 694 -21.63 31.38 -22.90
N ARG A 695 -21.40 32.45 -23.66
CA ARG A 695 -22.07 33.74 -23.43
C ARG A 695 -23.54 33.64 -23.87
N LYS A 696 -24.45 33.88 -22.92
CA LYS A 696 -25.91 34.03 -23.11
C LYS A 696 -26.67 32.83 -23.68
N ALA A 697 -26.09 31.63 -23.78
CA ALA A 697 -26.87 30.47 -24.17
C ALA A 697 -27.69 29.92 -23.00
N LEU A 698 -27.06 29.46 -21.91
CA LEU A 698 -27.77 28.73 -20.84
C LEU A 698 -26.94 28.74 -19.54
N ASP A 699 -27.10 29.75 -18.70
CA ASP A 699 -26.40 29.87 -17.40
C ASP A 699 -26.29 28.51 -16.67
N ASN A 700 -25.09 28.23 -16.14
CA ASN A 700 -24.77 27.10 -15.26
C ASN A 700 -24.72 25.73 -15.96
N ALA A 701 -24.59 25.68 -17.30
CA ALA A 701 -24.58 24.43 -18.07
C ALA A 701 -23.22 23.71 -18.14
N ALA A 702 -22.12 24.42 -17.87
CA ALA A 702 -20.78 23.87 -17.93
C ALA A 702 -20.07 23.99 -16.57
N LEU A 703 -19.21 23.01 -16.29
CA LEU A 703 -18.20 23.09 -15.24
C LEU A 703 -16.83 23.18 -15.90
N CYS A 704 -15.90 23.86 -15.25
CA CYS A 704 -14.51 23.88 -15.67
C CYS A 704 -13.66 23.46 -14.47
N ALA A 705 -12.74 22.53 -14.71
CA ALA A 705 -11.80 22.07 -13.72
C ALA A 705 -10.38 22.06 -14.30
N GLY A 706 -9.39 22.25 -13.44
CA GLY A 706 -8.00 22.09 -13.79
C GLY A 706 -7.17 21.79 -12.56
N GLY A 707 -6.08 21.07 -12.74
CA GLY A 707 -5.17 20.80 -11.64
C GLY A 707 -4.23 21.99 -11.36
N ARG A 708 -3.73 22.05 -10.13
CA ARG A 708 -2.87 23.14 -9.65
C ARG A 708 -1.50 23.18 -10.34
N LYS A 709 -1.01 22.06 -10.86
CA LYS A 709 0.21 21.94 -11.69
C LYS A 709 -0.11 21.79 -13.18
N ARG A 710 -1.27 22.31 -13.61
CA ARG A 710 -1.74 22.34 -15.02
C ARG A 710 -2.14 20.96 -15.55
N GLU A 711 -2.53 20.06 -14.66
CA GLU A 711 -3.14 18.78 -14.98
C GLU A 711 -4.50 19.03 -15.68
N GLN A 712 -4.78 18.27 -16.74
CA GLN A 712 -6.03 18.37 -17.52
C GLN A 712 -6.35 17.04 -18.19
N THR A 713 -7.64 16.79 -18.45
CA THR A 713 -8.09 15.66 -19.28
C THR A 713 -7.64 15.82 -20.74
N CYS A 714 -7.47 14.71 -21.45
CA CYS A 714 -6.91 14.65 -22.79
C CYS A 714 -7.70 13.73 -23.74
N PHE A 715 -7.24 13.58 -24.99
CA PHE A 715 -7.86 12.71 -25.99
C PHE A 715 -8.02 11.28 -25.47
N GLY A 716 -9.24 10.75 -25.52
CA GLY A 716 -9.58 9.43 -24.95
C GLY A 716 -10.26 9.53 -23.58
N ASP A 717 -10.11 10.64 -22.85
CA ASP A 717 -10.86 10.88 -21.60
C ASP A 717 -12.26 11.44 -21.85
N SER A 718 -12.54 11.91 -23.07
CA SER A 718 -13.87 12.40 -23.49
C SER A 718 -14.98 11.45 -23.07
N GLY A 719 -16.04 11.97 -22.46
CA GLY A 719 -17.13 11.18 -21.92
C GLY A 719 -16.86 10.55 -20.54
N GLY A 720 -15.63 10.59 -20.05
CA GLY A 720 -15.26 10.13 -18.71
C GLY A 720 -15.90 10.94 -17.57
N PRO A 721 -15.88 10.41 -16.34
CA PRO A 721 -16.54 11.01 -15.19
C PRO A 721 -15.78 12.22 -14.63
N LEU A 722 -16.52 13.24 -14.16
CA LEU A 722 -16.04 14.20 -13.16
C LEU A 722 -16.75 13.93 -11.83
N VAL A 723 -15.99 13.47 -10.85
CA VAL A 723 -16.48 12.95 -9.56
C VAL A 723 -16.15 13.90 -8.43
N THR A 724 -17.05 14.02 -7.46
CA THR A 724 -16.77 14.60 -6.14
C THR A 724 -17.17 13.64 -5.03
N TYR A 725 -16.59 13.81 -3.84
CA TYR A 725 -16.80 12.97 -2.66
C TYR A 725 -17.30 13.76 -1.43
N GLY A 726 -17.67 15.05 -1.62
CA GLY A 726 -17.65 16.09 -0.58
C GLY A 726 -18.99 16.62 -0.05
N ASP A 727 -20.09 15.83 -0.03
CA ASP A 727 -21.37 16.25 0.59
C ASP A 727 -21.70 15.43 1.85
N ASP A 728 -20.84 15.50 2.87
CA ASP A 728 -20.99 14.84 4.18
C ASP A 728 -21.15 13.29 4.18
N SER A 729 -21.14 12.66 3.00
CA SER A 729 -21.50 11.25 2.82
C SER A 729 -20.37 10.35 2.31
N ARG A 730 -19.15 10.89 2.06
CA ARG A 730 -17.97 10.16 1.53
C ARG A 730 -18.20 9.33 0.24
N ARG A 731 -19.40 9.40 -0.36
CA ARG A 731 -19.78 8.67 -1.57
C ARG A 731 -19.33 9.40 -2.84
N PRO A 732 -18.88 8.67 -3.87
CA PRO A 732 -18.59 9.23 -5.19
C PRO A 732 -19.88 9.69 -5.88
N VAL A 733 -19.90 10.95 -6.30
CA VAL A 733 -21.02 11.58 -7.01
C VAL A 733 -20.55 12.12 -8.35
N LEU A 734 -21.25 11.75 -9.43
CA LEU A 734 -20.99 12.25 -10.78
C LEU A 734 -21.62 13.63 -10.97
N ILE A 735 -20.78 14.67 -11.06
CA ILE A 735 -21.21 16.06 -11.22
C ILE A 735 -20.99 16.60 -12.63
N GLY A 736 -20.14 15.95 -13.43
CA GLY A 736 -19.83 16.36 -14.79
C GLY A 736 -19.39 15.21 -15.70
N VAL A 737 -19.41 15.46 -17.00
CA VAL A 737 -18.93 14.55 -18.05
C VAL A 737 -17.89 15.29 -18.89
N VAL A 738 -16.73 14.68 -19.11
CA VAL A 738 -15.63 15.28 -19.90
C VAL A 738 -16.13 15.60 -21.31
N SER A 739 -16.01 16.86 -21.73
CA SER A 739 -16.38 17.32 -23.07
C SER A 739 -15.12 17.72 -23.87
N ALA A 740 -15.00 19.00 -24.25
CA ALA A 740 -13.97 19.49 -25.16
C ALA A 740 -12.75 20.10 -24.46
N GLY A 741 -11.58 19.95 -25.10
CA GLY A 741 -10.32 20.63 -24.79
C GLY A 741 -9.57 21.01 -26.06
N LYS A 742 -8.94 22.20 -26.11
CA LYS A 742 -8.38 22.75 -27.36
C LYS A 742 -7.00 22.23 -27.75
N LYS A 743 -6.34 21.40 -26.92
CA LYS A 743 -5.06 20.69 -27.14
C LYS A 743 -4.67 19.98 -25.83
N CYS A 744 -4.07 18.79 -25.91
CA CYS A 744 -3.40 18.17 -24.77
C CYS A 744 -2.07 18.85 -24.48
N GLY A 745 -1.72 18.99 -23.19
CA GLY A 745 -0.46 19.57 -22.73
C GLY A 745 -0.64 20.57 -21.59
N THR A 746 0.46 20.95 -20.94
CA THR A 746 0.54 21.84 -19.75
C THR A 746 0.28 23.32 -20.07
N THR A 747 -0.73 23.60 -20.90
CA THR A 747 -1.06 24.95 -21.37
C THR A 747 -1.77 25.80 -20.31
N GLY A 748 -2.11 25.24 -19.15
CA GLY A 748 -2.85 25.91 -18.07
C GLY A 748 -4.31 26.20 -18.45
N ARG A 749 -4.86 25.47 -19.43
CA ARG A 749 -6.26 25.61 -19.85
C ARG A 749 -7.12 24.60 -19.10
N LEU A 750 -8.24 25.08 -18.57
CA LEU A 750 -9.20 24.23 -17.85
C LEU A 750 -9.88 23.24 -18.79
N SER A 751 -10.07 22.02 -18.31
CA SER A 751 -10.96 21.03 -18.92
C SER A 751 -12.41 21.47 -18.75
N GLN A 752 -13.23 21.18 -19.77
CA GLN A 752 -14.64 21.55 -19.81
C GLN A 752 -15.50 20.31 -19.64
N TYR A 753 -16.57 20.46 -18.86
CA TYR A 753 -17.47 19.38 -18.53
C TYR A 753 -18.91 19.82 -18.70
N THR A 754 -19.75 18.95 -19.24
CA THR A 754 -21.20 19.15 -19.21
C THR A 754 -21.70 18.91 -17.78
N ARG A 755 -22.38 19.88 -17.16
CA ARG A 755 -22.86 19.77 -15.78
C ARG A 755 -24.04 18.81 -15.67
N VAL A 756 -23.89 17.71 -14.95
CA VAL A 756 -24.92 16.66 -14.82
C VAL A 756 -26.23 17.20 -14.23
N ALA A 757 -26.15 18.03 -13.19
CA ALA A 757 -27.33 18.63 -12.56
C ALA A 757 -28.19 19.46 -13.53
N LYS A 758 -27.62 19.98 -14.63
CA LYS A 758 -28.36 20.74 -15.65
C LYS A 758 -29.21 19.85 -16.56
N VAL A 759 -28.80 18.60 -16.74
CA VAL A 759 -29.37 17.65 -17.71
C VAL A 759 -29.98 16.41 -17.06
N ARG A 760 -30.04 16.33 -15.73
CA ARG A 760 -30.60 15.20 -14.98
C ARG A 760 -32.03 14.85 -15.42
N ASP A 761 -32.91 15.83 -15.56
CA ASP A 761 -34.29 15.61 -16.02
C ASP A 761 -34.35 15.02 -17.44
N TRP A 762 -33.37 15.32 -18.29
CA TRP A 762 -33.26 14.69 -19.61
C TRP A 762 -32.75 13.25 -19.49
N ILE A 763 -31.75 13.00 -18.63
CA ILE A 763 -31.22 11.66 -18.38
C ILE A 763 -32.35 10.74 -17.90
N GLU A 764 -33.07 11.13 -16.85
CA GLU A 764 -34.14 10.33 -16.25
C GLU A 764 -35.30 10.07 -17.23
N ARG A 765 -35.75 11.10 -17.96
CA ARG A 765 -36.82 10.95 -18.96
C ARG A 765 -36.40 10.05 -20.12
N THR A 766 -35.16 10.18 -20.60
CA THR A 766 -34.65 9.35 -21.70
C THR A 766 -34.52 7.90 -21.27
N MET A 767 -33.95 7.63 -20.09
CA MET A 767 -33.85 6.29 -19.53
C MET A 767 -35.23 5.66 -19.30
N LYS A 768 -36.22 6.46 -18.86
CA LYS A 768 -37.60 5.98 -18.67
C LYS A 768 -38.32 5.70 -20.00
N ALA A 769 -38.11 6.53 -21.02
CA ALA A 769 -38.77 6.38 -22.32
C ALA A 769 -38.21 5.22 -23.16
N ALA A 770 -36.97 4.80 -22.89
CA ALA A 770 -36.28 3.72 -23.59
C ALA A 770 -36.35 2.37 -22.86
N ARG A 771 -36.98 2.32 -21.67
CA ARG A 771 -37.41 1.08 -21.00
C ARG A 771 -38.71 0.62 -21.62
#